data_AF-A0A8J5X769-F1
#
_entry.id   AF-A0A8J5X769-F1
#
_cell.length_a   1.000
_cell.length_b   1.000
_cell.length_c   1.000
_cell.angle_alpha   90.00
_cell.angle_beta   90.00
_cell.angle_gamma   90.00
#
_symmetry.space_group_name_H-M   'P 1'
#
loop_
_entity.id
_entity.type
_entity.pdbx_description
1 polymer ?
#
loop_
_entity_poly.entity_id
_entity_poly.type
_entity_poly.pdbx_seq_one_letter_code
_entity_poly.pdbx_strand_id
1 'polypeptide(L)'
;MHGIMHHALRELVLQLRSQGFWELIVERALEQLGHLDDPCEDGLLTMRAYTDETTDVLLAHAFAVLRCDRTAGMLLLGDRHVRWLAEAGYISFLTQLRRGDVLELIESISKLHAHLERSFEHALLPAIKVFAPDGARAPFVLAYTGERTCTAPLFEGALVAAAELLCGTRLRLEPAEPPPAGCDVAWRVTVVDDARPVELADALPLSSERARKFAELHESIMLMPASLPRTAAGAIVAARAGAPASPPARARRPQRESDPEIALSSSHSAVRESLCAQVERTHANAMASDCPPCALLRTVNPNRVSANYTDPDQLAAVSDFWAQSSGQLEHFLLSRAVTASIGGASDMLVFVSHAWPSPDGFAGAAGLPLTYAQAKASELGNAVSDLRRTRADGAGGCQNVRLWIDKACVAQEPAAMRNVYLSYIQEFILLSDEMIALLPWTYFERIWCMFEWACFLAAKQPRYLHVACEFMLTHDSAPMYVRAIRDLSVEHAHCTVAADRLILVAMINSSFRSVAAFELFAKVTAVALLARTTAKQAGRSGVDEFAQTWVELAVELKQPRLAAALRAAECARWRAQSLVHASSWLPESTFRKTPTTAAAAAVPNALCLPGGGSTDSVGEGGCPGPSDARPRVVELWQRRSWRDAYLICVDRWFTGEIEPLLLEIKKRCVLPAERRPLAALELPDGAHSPTPAHFAEHSAQTLSPSPRRKSYASRFRRATPLTLALAGVDVS
;
A
#
# COMPACT_ATOMS: atom_id res chain seq x y z
N MET A 1 11.08 -25.54 22.94
CA MET A 1 10.45 -24.22 23.24
C MET A 1 9.31 -23.91 22.25
N HIS A 2 8.48 -22.88 22.47
CA HIS A 2 7.45 -22.47 21.49
C HIS A 2 8.05 -21.68 20.32
N GLY A 3 7.42 -21.73 19.13
CA GLY A 3 7.88 -21.05 17.91
C GLY A 3 8.06 -19.54 18.02
N ILE A 4 7.41 -18.90 19.00
CA ILE A 4 7.63 -17.48 19.32
C ILE A 4 9.10 -17.15 19.64
N MET A 5 9.84 -18.10 20.22
CA MET A 5 11.27 -17.94 20.46
C MET A 5 12.09 -18.03 19.17
N HIS A 6 11.64 -18.85 18.21
CA HIS A 6 12.28 -18.95 16.90
C HIS A 6 12.04 -17.69 16.06
N HIS A 7 10.87 -17.04 16.19
CA HIS A 7 10.64 -15.70 15.62
C HIS A 7 11.61 -14.66 16.16
N ALA A 8 11.75 -14.57 17.49
CA ALA A 8 12.72 -13.66 18.10
C ALA A 8 14.16 -13.94 17.64
N LEU A 9 14.52 -15.22 17.47
CA LEU A 9 15.83 -15.62 16.95
C LEU A 9 16.03 -15.22 15.50
N ARG A 10 15.03 -15.45 14.63
CA ARG A 10 15.04 -15.01 13.23
C ARG A 10 15.28 -13.52 13.15
N GLU A 11 14.49 -12.75 13.89
CA GLU A 11 14.58 -11.29 13.90
C GLU A 11 15.92 -10.79 14.44
N LEU A 12 16.50 -11.45 15.44
CA LEU A 12 17.86 -11.17 15.89
C LEU A 12 18.87 -11.39 14.75
N VAL A 13 18.77 -12.51 14.02
CA VAL A 13 19.66 -12.80 12.90
C VAL A 13 19.48 -11.79 11.77
N LEU A 14 18.25 -11.42 11.41
CA LEU A 14 17.98 -10.42 10.37
C LEU A 14 18.51 -9.04 10.75
N GLN A 15 18.39 -8.66 12.02
CA GLN A 15 18.91 -7.39 12.52
C GLN A 15 20.45 -7.34 12.50
N LEU A 16 21.13 -8.45 12.82
CA LEU A 16 22.59 -8.50 12.93
C LEU A 16 23.30 -8.94 11.65
N ARG A 17 22.58 -9.59 10.74
CA ARG A 17 23.10 -10.24 9.53
C ARG A 17 22.14 -9.98 8.37
N SER A 18 21.62 -11.03 7.74
CA SER A 18 20.74 -10.93 6.57
C SER A 18 19.85 -12.16 6.46
N GLN A 19 18.84 -12.08 5.60
CA GLN A 19 17.95 -13.21 5.28
C GLN A 19 18.73 -14.46 4.85
N GLY A 20 19.78 -14.32 4.03
CA GLY A 20 20.57 -15.48 3.58
C GLY A 20 21.31 -16.20 4.71
N PHE A 21 21.66 -15.50 5.80
CA PHE A 21 22.23 -16.15 6.99
C PHE A 21 21.18 -16.91 7.79
N TRP A 22 19.95 -16.39 7.87
CA TRP A 22 18.84 -17.10 8.49
C TRP A 22 18.50 -18.37 7.72
N GLU A 23 18.40 -18.30 6.40
CA GLU A 23 18.18 -19.45 5.52
C GLU A 23 19.27 -20.53 5.73
N LEU A 24 20.54 -20.12 5.81
CA LEU A 24 21.66 -21.03 6.09
C LEU A 24 21.56 -21.69 7.48
N ILE A 25 21.10 -20.96 8.50
CA ILE A 25 20.87 -21.50 9.85
C ILE A 25 19.78 -22.56 9.81
N VAL A 26 18.65 -22.25 9.16
CA VAL A 26 17.53 -23.17 9.01
C VAL A 26 17.94 -24.42 8.23
N GLU A 27 18.63 -24.26 7.09
CA GLU A 27 19.14 -25.37 6.27
C GLU A 27 20.00 -26.33 7.10
N ARG A 28 20.99 -25.80 7.84
CA ARG A 28 21.88 -26.62 8.68
C ARG A 28 21.18 -27.26 9.87
N ALA A 29 20.23 -26.55 10.48
CA ALA A 29 19.44 -27.10 11.57
C ALA A 29 18.56 -28.27 11.08
N LEU A 30 17.92 -28.12 9.93
CA LEU A 30 17.10 -29.17 9.31
C LEU A 30 17.95 -30.38 8.89
N GLU A 31 19.14 -30.15 8.33
CA GLU A 31 20.07 -31.23 7.99
C GLU A 31 20.49 -32.04 9.23
N GLN A 32 20.76 -31.36 10.35
CA GLN A 32 21.17 -32.01 11.59
C GLN A 32 20.02 -32.75 12.30
N LEU A 33 18.80 -32.19 12.27
CA LEU A 33 17.64 -32.77 12.96
C LEU A 33 17.07 -33.99 12.23
N GLY A 34 17.50 -34.25 10.99
CA GLY A 34 17.32 -35.54 10.32
C GLY A 34 15.91 -35.85 9.82
N HIS A 35 14.84 -35.20 10.30
CA HIS A 35 13.51 -35.04 9.72
C HIS A 35 12.62 -34.23 10.68
N LEU A 36 12.12 -33.05 10.28
CA LEU A 36 10.97 -32.42 10.93
C LEU A 36 9.70 -32.78 10.17
N ASP A 37 8.57 -32.89 10.86
CA ASP A 37 7.24 -33.13 10.24
C ASP A 37 6.90 -32.08 9.18
N ASP A 38 7.52 -30.90 9.27
CA ASP A 38 7.44 -29.83 8.29
C ASP A 38 8.84 -29.19 8.12
N PRO A 39 9.68 -29.67 7.19
CA PRO A 39 11.08 -29.29 7.07
C PRO A 39 11.22 -28.00 6.26
N CYS A 40 10.49 -26.95 6.63
CA CYS A 40 10.61 -25.63 6.03
C CYS A 40 10.68 -24.54 7.10
N GLU A 41 11.11 -23.33 6.69
CA GLU A 41 11.16 -22.15 7.56
C GLU A 41 9.80 -21.90 8.21
N ASP A 42 8.71 -21.96 7.43
CA ASP A 42 7.35 -21.74 7.92
C ASP A 42 7.01 -22.76 9.03
N GLY A 43 7.43 -24.01 8.86
CA GLY A 43 7.27 -25.09 9.82
C GLY A 43 7.97 -24.87 11.17
N LEU A 44 9.05 -24.08 11.22
CA LEU A 44 9.79 -23.68 12.42
C LEU A 44 9.27 -22.41 13.10
N LEU A 45 8.53 -21.61 12.33
CA LEU A 45 7.94 -20.35 12.77
C LEU A 45 6.46 -20.49 13.16
N THR A 46 5.85 -21.67 13.02
CA THR A 46 4.49 -21.91 13.54
C THR A 46 4.45 -21.75 15.06
N MET A 47 3.34 -21.23 15.59
CA MET A 47 3.14 -20.97 17.03
C MET A 47 2.86 -22.25 17.84
N ARG A 48 3.53 -23.35 17.53
CA ARG A 48 3.45 -24.62 18.24
C ARG A 48 4.63 -24.82 19.20
N ALA A 49 4.54 -25.83 20.04
CA ALA A 49 5.66 -26.30 20.85
C ALA A 49 6.62 -27.13 19.99
N TYR A 50 7.91 -26.89 20.16
CA TYR A 50 9.01 -27.68 19.60
C TYR A 50 9.79 -28.35 20.72
N THR A 51 10.44 -29.46 20.39
CA THR A 51 11.39 -30.12 21.30
C THR A 51 12.52 -29.16 21.66
N ASP A 52 13.08 -29.31 22.86
CA ASP A 52 14.20 -28.46 23.28
C ASP A 52 15.46 -28.73 22.44
N GLU A 53 15.64 -29.96 21.94
CA GLU A 53 16.67 -30.30 20.96
C GLU A 53 16.55 -29.47 19.67
N THR A 54 15.34 -29.31 19.14
CA THR A 54 15.10 -28.48 17.94
C THR A 54 15.56 -27.04 18.18
N THR A 55 15.13 -26.46 19.30
CA THR A 55 15.53 -25.09 19.66
C THR A 55 17.03 -24.99 19.92
N ASP A 56 17.65 -25.98 20.57
CA ASP A 56 19.08 -25.98 20.87
C ASP A 56 19.95 -26.07 19.62
N VAL A 57 19.56 -26.87 18.64
CA VAL A 57 20.25 -26.96 17.33
C VAL A 57 20.15 -25.63 16.60
N LEU A 58 18.96 -25.01 16.56
CA LEU A 58 18.78 -23.68 15.95
C LEU A 58 19.65 -22.62 16.62
N LEU A 59 19.65 -22.57 17.96
CA LEU A 59 20.47 -21.63 18.73
C LEU A 59 21.96 -21.85 18.49
N ALA A 60 22.42 -23.11 18.44
CA ALA A 60 23.82 -23.43 18.18
C ALA A 60 24.28 -22.91 16.82
N HIS A 61 23.51 -23.16 15.75
CA HIS A 61 23.82 -22.64 14.41
C HIS A 61 23.73 -21.11 14.34
N ALA A 62 22.71 -20.52 14.96
CA ALA A 62 22.54 -19.08 15.00
C ALA A 62 23.70 -18.38 15.71
N PHE A 63 24.09 -18.84 16.90
CA PHE A 63 25.18 -18.24 17.67
C PHE A 63 26.55 -18.46 17.01
N ALA A 64 26.75 -19.59 16.33
CA ALA A 64 27.93 -19.79 15.49
C ALA A 64 28.02 -18.76 14.34
N VAL A 65 26.89 -18.48 13.67
CA VAL A 65 26.81 -17.46 12.60
C VAL A 65 26.98 -16.04 13.15
N LEU A 66 26.41 -15.76 14.33
CA LEU A 66 26.55 -14.48 15.01
C LEU A 66 27.94 -14.29 15.65
N ARG A 67 28.73 -15.36 15.77
CA ARG A 67 30.06 -15.41 16.39
C ARG A 67 30.04 -14.98 17.86
N CYS A 68 29.03 -15.43 18.60
CA CYS A 68 28.95 -15.26 20.03
C CYS A 68 28.93 -16.61 20.74
N ASP A 69 29.39 -16.63 21.99
CA ASP A 69 29.16 -17.79 22.84
C ASP A 69 27.68 -17.90 23.22
N ARG A 70 27.28 -19.06 23.76
CA ARG A 70 25.89 -19.36 24.09
C ARG A 70 25.32 -18.39 25.13
N THR A 71 26.10 -17.95 26.11
CA THR A 71 25.63 -17.04 27.16
C THR A 71 25.33 -15.66 26.57
N ALA A 72 26.27 -15.10 25.80
CA ALA A 72 26.11 -13.82 25.11
C ALA A 72 24.95 -13.88 24.09
N GLY A 73 24.85 -14.96 23.32
CA GLY A 73 23.75 -15.17 22.38
C GLY A 73 22.39 -15.21 23.06
N MET A 74 22.27 -15.89 24.21
CA MET A 74 21.03 -15.97 24.98
C MET A 74 20.63 -14.63 25.59
N LEU A 75 21.59 -13.84 26.09
CA LEU A 75 21.34 -12.46 26.56
C LEU A 75 20.77 -11.59 25.43
N LEU A 76 21.37 -11.63 24.24
CA LEU A 76 20.91 -10.89 23.07
C LEU A 76 19.53 -11.34 22.61
N LEU A 77 19.27 -12.65 22.62
CA LEU A 77 17.98 -13.21 22.28
C LEU A 77 16.89 -12.79 23.26
N GLY A 78 17.21 -12.70 24.56
CA GLY A 78 16.29 -12.24 25.59
C GLY A 78 15.88 -10.79 25.39
N ASP A 79 16.85 -9.91 25.14
CA ASP A 79 16.57 -8.50 24.83
C ASP A 79 15.74 -8.37 23.54
N ARG A 80 16.14 -9.07 22.46
CA ARG A 80 15.41 -9.03 21.19
C ARG A 80 13.99 -9.56 21.34
N HIS A 81 13.77 -10.62 22.11
CA HIS A 81 12.44 -11.19 22.30
C HIS A 81 11.45 -10.17 22.87
N VAL A 82 11.83 -9.40 23.89
CA VAL A 82 10.97 -8.38 24.49
C VAL A 82 10.69 -7.24 23.51
N ARG A 83 11.70 -6.76 22.79
CA ARG A 83 11.53 -5.68 21.81
C ARG A 83 10.69 -6.12 20.62
N TRP A 84 10.94 -7.32 20.11
CA TRP A 84 10.16 -7.92 19.04
C TRP A 84 8.69 -8.09 19.44
N LEU A 85 8.39 -8.52 20.67
CA LEU A 85 7.00 -8.57 21.16
C LEU A 85 6.33 -7.20 21.08
N ALA A 86 7.03 -6.13 21.48
CA ALA A 86 6.49 -4.77 21.38
C ALA A 86 6.27 -4.34 19.92
N GLU A 87 7.23 -4.61 19.03
CA GLU A 87 7.15 -4.32 17.59
C GLU A 87 6.05 -5.11 16.88
N ALA A 88 5.84 -6.36 17.26
CA ALA A 88 4.82 -7.26 16.72
C ALA A 88 3.41 -6.98 17.25
N GLY A 89 3.20 -5.87 17.97
CA GLY A 89 1.88 -5.43 18.43
C GLY A 89 1.44 -6.01 19.77
N TYR A 90 2.28 -6.79 20.47
CA TYR A 90 2.02 -7.26 21.83
C TYR A 90 2.31 -6.20 22.90
N ILE A 91 2.41 -4.94 22.49
CA ILE A 91 2.71 -3.83 23.39
C ILE A 91 1.62 -3.63 24.44
N SER A 92 0.35 -3.82 24.08
CA SER A 92 -0.79 -3.76 25.02
C SER A 92 -0.65 -4.82 26.11
N PHE A 93 -0.27 -6.05 25.71
CA PHE A 93 0.03 -7.15 26.62
C PHE A 93 1.23 -6.85 27.53
N LEU A 94 2.34 -6.34 26.98
CA LEU A 94 3.49 -5.93 27.78
C LEU A 94 3.15 -4.79 28.74
N THR A 95 2.31 -3.84 28.33
CA THR A 95 1.86 -2.75 29.23
C THR A 95 0.95 -3.22 30.36
N GLN A 96 0.32 -4.41 30.28
CA GLN A 96 -0.38 -4.98 31.43
C GLN A 96 0.58 -5.39 32.55
N LEU A 97 1.86 -5.64 32.22
CA LEU A 97 2.94 -5.85 33.18
C LEU A 97 3.41 -4.53 33.83
N ARG A 98 3.05 -3.38 33.24
CA ARG A 98 3.43 -2.04 33.70
C ARG A 98 2.45 -1.55 34.76
N ARG A 99 2.60 -2.02 36.00
CA ARG A 99 1.81 -1.51 37.14
C ARG A 99 2.55 -0.51 38.04
N GLY A 100 3.87 -0.41 37.89
CA GLY A 100 4.67 0.46 38.75
C GLY A 100 6.16 0.28 38.53
N ASP A 101 6.88 -0.06 39.59
CA ASP A 101 8.32 -0.24 39.59
C ASP A 101 8.76 -1.64 39.10
N VAL A 102 10.07 -1.88 39.11
CA VAL A 102 10.68 -3.13 38.63
C VAL A 102 10.26 -4.35 39.45
N LEU A 103 9.98 -4.19 40.75
CA LEU A 103 9.51 -5.30 41.58
C LEU A 103 8.13 -5.75 41.12
N GLU A 104 7.23 -4.80 40.89
CA GLU A 104 5.90 -5.10 40.36
C GLU A 104 5.96 -5.73 38.96
N LEU A 105 6.89 -5.29 38.10
CA LEU A 105 7.15 -5.93 36.81
C LEU A 105 7.52 -7.40 36.99
N ILE A 106 8.48 -7.71 37.86
CA ILE A 106 8.94 -9.09 38.12
C ILE A 106 7.80 -9.96 38.67
N GLU A 107 7.03 -9.45 39.63
CA GLU A 107 5.85 -10.17 40.14
C GLU A 107 4.80 -10.41 39.06
N SER A 108 4.63 -9.44 38.16
CA SER A 108 3.69 -9.54 37.04
C SER A 108 4.14 -10.57 36.02
N ILE A 109 5.45 -10.73 35.79
CA ILE A 109 6.01 -11.80 34.95
C ILE A 109 5.66 -13.18 35.54
N SER A 110 5.82 -13.38 36.84
CA SER A 110 5.44 -14.65 37.49
C SER A 110 3.94 -14.96 37.36
N LYS A 111 3.09 -13.95 37.55
CA LYS A 111 1.63 -14.07 37.36
C LYS A 111 1.27 -14.39 35.91
N LEU A 112 1.97 -13.75 34.98
CA LEU A 112 1.80 -13.98 33.55
C LEU A 112 2.19 -15.41 33.18
N HIS A 113 3.35 -15.89 33.66
CA HIS A 113 3.78 -17.26 33.40
C HIS A 113 2.74 -18.28 33.91
N ALA A 114 2.23 -18.11 35.13
CA ALA A 114 1.17 -18.97 35.65
C ALA A 114 -0.15 -18.89 34.86
N HIS A 115 -0.40 -17.81 34.12
CA HIS A 115 -1.51 -17.71 33.19
C HIS A 115 -1.20 -18.46 31.88
N LEU A 116 -0.02 -18.23 31.31
CA LEU A 116 0.41 -18.89 30.08
C LEU A 116 0.51 -20.42 30.24
N GLU A 117 0.99 -20.93 31.37
CA GLU A 117 1.00 -22.38 31.67
C GLU A 117 -0.41 -23.00 31.62
N ARG A 118 -1.46 -22.23 31.93
CA ARG A 118 -2.85 -22.70 31.80
C ARG A 118 -3.36 -22.66 30.36
N SER A 119 -2.86 -21.74 29.56
CA SER A 119 -3.27 -21.54 28.16
C SER A 119 -2.46 -22.39 27.17
N PHE A 120 -1.26 -22.83 27.56
CA PHE A 120 -0.34 -23.58 26.73
C PHE A 120 0.03 -24.88 27.45
N GLU A 121 -0.62 -25.98 27.07
CA GLU A 121 -0.53 -27.32 27.70
C GLU A 121 0.91 -27.87 27.83
N HIS A 122 1.87 -27.32 27.09
CA HIS A 122 3.28 -27.73 27.09
C HIS A 122 4.25 -26.59 27.42
N ALA A 123 3.76 -25.47 27.95
CA ALA A 123 4.63 -24.40 28.39
C ALA A 123 5.34 -24.80 29.69
N LEU A 124 6.66 -24.93 29.62
CA LEU A 124 7.53 -25.02 30.80
C LEU A 124 8.11 -23.62 31.02
N LEU A 125 7.64 -22.91 32.03
CA LEU A 125 8.08 -21.55 32.34
C LEU A 125 8.91 -21.54 33.62
N PRO A 126 9.87 -20.62 33.75
CA PRO A 126 10.72 -20.57 34.94
C PRO A 126 9.96 -20.02 36.14
N ALA A 127 10.29 -20.55 37.31
CA ALA A 127 9.87 -20.01 38.59
C ALA A 127 10.82 -18.89 39.02
N ILE A 128 10.25 -17.75 39.39
CA ILE A 128 10.98 -16.54 39.77
C ILE A 128 10.56 -16.16 41.19
N LYS A 129 11.54 -15.98 42.08
CA LYS A 129 11.33 -15.56 43.47
C LYS A 129 12.14 -14.32 43.77
N VAL A 130 11.53 -13.37 44.46
CA VAL A 130 12.17 -12.14 44.88
C VAL A 130 12.39 -12.15 46.40
N PHE A 131 13.59 -11.81 46.83
CA PHE A 131 13.99 -11.66 48.22
C PHE A 131 14.42 -10.21 48.43
N ALA A 132 13.50 -9.37 48.90
CA ALA A 132 13.73 -7.98 49.23
C ALA A 132 13.76 -7.80 50.75
N PRO A 133 14.94 -7.63 51.39
CA PRO A 133 14.99 -7.34 52.82
C PRO A 133 14.26 -6.02 53.11
N ASP A 134 13.41 -6.02 54.13
CA ASP A 134 12.66 -4.87 54.63
C ASP A 134 11.74 -4.15 53.62
N GLY A 135 11.34 -4.82 52.53
CA GLY A 135 10.50 -4.23 51.48
C GLY A 135 11.22 -3.14 50.67
N ALA A 136 12.57 -3.11 50.70
CA ALA A 136 13.36 -2.18 49.91
C ALA A 136 13.13 -2.41 48.40
N ARG A 137 12.99 -1.31 47.64
CA ARG A 137 12.81 -1.37 46.18
C ARG A 137 14.06 -1.83 45.42
N ALA A 138 15.24 -1.55 45.96
CA ALA A 138 16.54 -2.05 45.52
C ALA A 138 17.60 -1.75 46.60
N PRO A 139 18.70 -2.53 46.70
CA PRO A 139 18.93 -3.79 46.01
C PRO A 139 18.08 -4.94 46.58
N PHE A 140 17.74 -5.91 45.73
CA PHE A 140 17.07 -7.16 46.14
C PHE A 140 17.72 -8.36 45.45
N VAL A 141 17.46 -9.57 45.94
CA VAL A 141 17.93 -10.81 45.32
C VAL A 141 16.80 -11.44 44.52
N LEU A 142 17.07 -11.71 43.25
CA LEU A 142 16.18 -12.39 42.32
C LEU A 142 16.69 -13.82 42.14
N ALA A 143 15.90 -14.81 42.54
CA ALA A 143 16.24 -16.21 42.33
C ALA A 143 15.40 -16.80 41.20
N TYR A 144 16.05 -17.62 40.38
CA TYR A 144 15.51 -18.27 39.21
C TYR A 144 15.68 -19.78 39.31
N THR A 145 14.61 -20.49 39.01
CA THR A 145 14.60 -21.95 38.89
C THR A 145 13.94 -22.32 37.57
N GLY A 146 14.59 -23.13 36.75
CA GLY A 146 14.06 -23.56 35.47
C GLY A 146 14.55 -24.95 35.08
N GLU A 147 13.66 -25.76 34.50
CA GLU A 147 13.99 -27.12 34.07
C GLU A 147 15.00 -27.16 32.90
N ARG A 148 15.04 -26.09 32.10
CA ARG A 148 15.94 -25.98 30.96
C ARG A 148 17.29 -25.40 31.35
N THR A 149 18.34 -26.18 31.15
CA THR A 149 19.71 -25.69 31.32
C THR A 149 20.00 -24.50 30.38
N CYS A 150 20.85 -23.58 30.84
CA CYS A 150 21.29 -22.41 30.05
C CYS A 150 20.20 -21.37 29.68
N THR A 151 19.03 -21.38 30.32
CA THR A 151 17.98 -20.36 30.07
C THR A 151 18.06 -19.14 30.98
N ALA A 152 18.84 -19.20 32.07
CA ALA A 152 19.04 -18.07 32.96
C ALA A 152 19.55 -16.80 32.24
N PRO A 153 20.54 -16.85 31.31
CA PRO A 153 20.96 -15.68 30.56
C PRO A 153 19.88 -15.12 29.60
N LEU A 154 19.01 -15.98 29.07
CA LEU A 154 17.87 -15.54 28.26
C LEU A 154 16.89 -14.72 29.11
N PHE A 155 16.58 -15.19 30.31
CA PHE A 155 15.73 -14.48 31.25
C PHE A 155 16.36 -13.16 31.71
N GLU A 156 17.66 -13.15 31.99
CA GLU A 156 18.41 -11.93 32.34
C GLU A 156 18.29 -10.87 31.24
N GLY A 157 18.56 -11.23 29.97
CA GLY A 157 18.43 -10.31 28.84
C GLY A 157 17.02 -9.77 28.67
N ALA A 158 16.01 -10.65 28.81
CA ALA A 158 14.60 -10.27 28.72
C ALA A 158 14.19 -9.31 29.86
N LEU A 159 14.60 -9.60 31.11
CA LEU A 159 14.26 -8.76 32.25
C LEU A 159 14.88 -7.36 32.14
N VAL A 160 16.14 -7.26 31.73
CA VAL A 160 16.81 -5.97 31.50
C VAL A 160 16.09 -5.16 30.42
N ALA A 161 15.71 -5.80 29.32
CA ALA A 161 14.99 -5.15 28.23
C ALA A 161 13.58 -4.71 28.64
N ALA A 162 12.85 -5.56 29.38
CA ALA A 162 11.51 -5.26 29.86
C ALA A 162 11.52 -4.11 30.87
N ALA A 163 12.48 -4.08 31.81
CA ALA A 163 12.62 -3.00 32.77
C ALA A 163 12.93 -1.65 32.08
N GLU A 164 13.80 -1.67 31.07
CA GLU A 164 14.12 -0.46 30.30
C GLU A 164 12.90 0.00 29.49
N LEU A 165 12.24 -0.90 28.77
CA LEU A 165 11.14 -0.59 27.86
C LEU A 165 9.86 -0.17 28.61
N LEU A 166 9.52 -0.85 29.72
CA LEU A 166 8.24 -0.69 30.39
C LEU A 166 8.31 0.23 31.62
N CYS A 167 9.42 0.18 32.35
CA CYS A 167 9.61 0.98 33.56
C CYS A 167 10.52 2.20 33.32
N GLY A 168 11.25 2.26 32.20
CA GLY A 168 12.30 3.27 32.01
C GLY A 168 13.53 3.03 32.89
N THR A 169 13.68 1.86 33.49
CA THR A 169 14.70 1.61 34.52
C THR A 169 15.84 0.78 33.96
N ARG A 170 17.09 1.22 34.18
CA ARG A 170 18.27 0.41 33.86
C ARG A 170 18.63 -0.50 35.02
N LEU A 171 18.64 -1.80 34.77
CA LEU A 171 19.03 -2.81 35.75
C LEU A 171 20.47 -3.26 35.55
N ARG A 172 21.14 -3.54 36.67
CA ARG A 172 22.39 -4.30 36.74
C ARG A 172 22.17 -5.52 37.61
N LEU A 173 22.35 -6.69 37.01
CA LEU A 173 22.24 -7.98 37.65
C LEU A 173 23.65 -8.50 37.89
N GLU A 174 23.97 -8.80 39.15
CA GLU A 174 25.24 -9.41 39.53
C GLU A 174 24.97 -10.78 40.15
N PRO A 175 25.75 -11.83 39.86
CA PRO A 175 25.55 -13.13 40.51
C PRO A 175 25.52 -13.00 42.04
N ALA A 176 24.52 -13.59 42.69
CA ALA A 176 24.40 -13.65 44.14
C ALA A 176 24.92 -15.00 44.62
N GLU A 177 26.02 -15.00 45.38
CA GLU A 177 26.62 -16.20 45.94
C GLU A 177 26.48 -16.25 47.47
N PRO A 178 25.99 -17.38 48.04
CA PRO A 178 25.39 -18.53 47.34
C PRO A 178 23.94 -18.24 46.86
N PRO A 179 23.45 -18.93 45.82
CA PRO A 179 22.03 -18.87 45.47
C PRO A 179 21.16 -19.40 46.63
N PRO A 180 19.93 -18.87 46.83
CA PRO A 180 19.01 -19.41 47.82
C PRO A 180 18.74 -20.90 47.59
N ALA A 181 18.53 -21.65 48.68
CA ALA A 181 18.29 -23.09 48.61
C ALA A 181 17.15 -23.45 47.64
N GLY A 182 17.40 -24.38 46.71
CA GLY A 182 16.44 -24.83 45.71
C GLY A 182 16.31 -23.92 44.47
N CYS A 183 17.24 -22.98 44.28
CA CYS A 183 17.30 -22.14 43.08
C CYS A 183 18.55 -22.46 42.26
N ASP A 184 18.45 -22.39 40.93
CA ASP A 184 19.57 -22.70 40.02
C ASP A 184 20.55 -21.54 39.94
N VAL A 185 20.01 -20.33 39.84
CA VAL A 185 20.76 -19.08 39.72
C VAL A 185 20.10 -18.01 40.57
N ALA A 186 20.90 -17.11 41.13
CA ALA A 186 20.40 -15.91 41.78
C ALA A 186 21.22 -14.69 41.35
N TRP A 187 20.55 -13.55 41.23
CA TRP A 187 21.18 -12.27 40.95
C TRP A 187 20.85 -11.26 42.04
N ARG A 188 21.83 -10.49 42.49
CA ARG A 188 21.64 -9.22 43.17
C ARG A 188 21.27 -8.19 42.10
N VAL A 189 20.04 -7.67 42.19
CA VAL A 189 19.51 -6.68 41.26
C VAL A 189 19.71 -5.29 41.85
N THR A 190 20.37 -4.43 41.08
CA THR A 190 20.59 -3.01 41.41
C THR A 190 19.99 -2.14 40.30
N VAL A 191 19.32 -1.06 40.69
CA VAL A 191 18.87 -0.02 39.76
C VAL A 191 20.02 0.95 39.57
N VAL A 192 20.50 1.09 38.32
CA VAL A 192 21.71 1.87 38.02
C VAL A 192 21.40 3.35 37.84
N ASP A 193 20.26 3.69 37.25
CA ASP A 193 19.76 5.06 37.08
C ASP A 193 18.24 5.03 36.81
N ASP A 194 17.51 5.99 37.37
CA ASP A 194 16.15 6.36 36.92
C ASP A 194 16.28 7.10 35.59
N ALA A 195 16.56 6.37 34.52
CA ALA A 195 16.41 6.94 33.18
C ALA A 195 14.96 7.40 33.04
N ARG A 196 14.74 8.59 32.47
CA ARG A 196 13.36 9.03 32.19
C ARG A 196 12.71 7.93 31.32
N PRO A 197 11.47 7.51 31.63
CA PRO A 197 10.77 6.55 30.79
C PRO A 197 10.82 7.08 29.36
N VAL A 198 11.48 6.32 28.49
CA VAL A 198 11.53 6.67 27.08
C VAL A 198 10.09 6.54 26.61
N GLU A 199 9.52 7.60 26.04
CA GLU A 199 8.21 7.46 25.42
C GLU A 199 8.29 6.31 24.43
N LEU A 200 7.38 5.35 24.55
CA LEU A 200 7.45 4.06 23.85
C LEU A 200 7.57 4.22 22.32
N ALA A 201 7.12 5.37 21.79
CA ALA A 201 7.26 5.80 20.41
C ALA A 201 8.69 6.20 20.01
N ASP A 202 9.52 6.65 20.97
CA ASP A 202 10.89 7.13 20.79
C ASP A 202 11.96 6.07 21.09
N ALA A 203 11.60 4.95 21.72
CA ALA A 203 12.53 3.89 22.16
C ALA A 203 13.00 2.91 21.05
N LEU A 204 12.52 3.11 19.82
CA LEU A 204 12.71 2.17 18.71
C LEU A 204 14.04 2.30 17.93
N PRO A 205 14.83 3.39 17.99
CA PRO A 205 16.24 3.31 17.65
C PRO A 205 17.07 2.96 18.89
N LEU A 206 18.01 2.01 18.74
CA LEU A 206 19.00 1.65 19.76
C LEU A 206 19.56 2.91 20.44
N SER A 207 19.48 3.00 21.76
CA SER A 207 20.04 4.13 22.51
C SER A 207 21.53 4.28 22.18
N SER A 208 21.99 5.52 21.97
CA SER A 208 23.32 5.86 21.43
C SER A 208 24.50 5.24 22.19
N GLU A 209 24.36 5.00 23.49
CA GLU A 209 25.38 4.36 24.33
C GLU A 209 25.43 2.83 24.14
N ARG A 210 24.29 2.18 23.92
CA ARG A 210 24.25 0.75 23.56
C ARG A 210 24.62 0.54 22.11
N ALA A 211 24.23 1.43 21.19
CA ALA A 211 24.76 1.45 19.82
C ALA A 211 26.30 1.56 19.81
N ARG A 212 26.90 2.26 20.78
CA ARG A 212 28.36 2.31 20.97
C ARG A 212 28.94 1.00 21.50
N LYS A 213 28.42 0.42 22.58
CA LYS A 213 28.87 -0.91 23.09
C LYS A 213 28.62 -2.03 22.08
N PHE A 214 27.56 -1.91 21.29
CA PHE A 214 27.20 -2.77 20.18
C PHE A 214 28.15 -2.59 18.99
N ALA A 215 28.57 -1.35 18.67
CA ALA A 215 29.62 -1.09 17.70
C ALA A 215 31.00 -1.59 18.17
N GLU A 216 31.32 -1.48 19.46
CA GLU A 216 32.53 -2.03 20.10
C GLU A 216 32.53 -3.59 20.04
N LEU A 217 31.40 -4.24 20.32
CA LEU A 217 31.24 -5.68 20.16
C LEU A 217 31.27 -6.12 18.68
N HIS A 218 30.66 -5.34 17.79
CA HIS A 218 30.66 -5.55 16.34
C HIS A 218 32.07 -5.39 15.73
N GLU A 219 32.86 -4.40 16.15
CA GLU A 219 34.28 -4.28 15.78
C GLU A 219 35.10 -5.46 16.32
N SER A 220 34.86 -5.89 17.56
CA SER A 220 35.53 -7.07 18.12
C SER A 220 35.20 -8.37 17.37
N ILE A 221 33.99 -8.49 16.81
CA ILE A 221 33.54 -9.63 15.99
C ILE A 221 34.13 -9.58 14.56
N MET A 222 34.36 -8.38 14.02
CA MET A 222 34.90 -8.16 12.68
C MET A 222 36.43 -8.31 12.60
N LEU A 223 37.16 -8.11 13.71
CA LEU A 223 38.62 -8.18 13.76
C LEU A 223 39.21 -9.58 13.97
N MET A 224 38.38 -10.64 14.06
CA MET A 224 38.88 -12.02 14.13
C MET A 224 39.13 -12.62 12.74
N PRO A 225 40.33 -13.20 12.47
CA PRO A 225 40.66 -13.76 11.16
C PRO A 225 39.75 -14.95 10.81
N ALA A 226 39.10 -14.86 9.66
CA ALA A 226 38.24 -15.91 9.14
C ALA A 226 39.08 -17.06 8.56
N SER A 227 39.40 -18.05 9.38
CA SER A 227 39.83 -19.37 8.90
C SER A 227 38.94 -20.45 9.50
N LEU A 228 37.95 -20.90 8.74
CA LEU A 228 37.28 -22.18 8.97
C LEU A 228 37.88 -23.24 8.02
N PRO A 229 38.21 -24.44 8.50
CA PRO A 229 38.86 -25.47 7.71
C PRO A 229 37.88 -26.13 6.72
N ARG A 230 38.26 -26.13 5.44
CA ARG A 230 37.65 -26.96 4.40
C ARG A 230 38.23 -28.37 4.48
N THR A 231 37.48 -29.32 5.03
CA THR A 231 37.70 -30.74 4.74
C THR A 231 36.37 -31.49 4.71
N ALA A 232 36.27 -32.38 3.72
CA ALA A 232 35.23 -33.40 3.49
C ALA A 232 33.98 -32.97 2.69
N ALA A 233 34.16 -32.80 1.37
CA ALA A 233 33.12 -33.11 0.39
C ALA A 233 33.79 -33.49 -0.94
N GLY A 234 34.14 -34.77 -1.07
CA GLY A 234 34.82 -35.29 -2.25
C GLY A 234 34.73 -36.79 -2.32
N ALA A 235 33.57 -37.32 -2.73
CA ALA A 235 33.41 -38.60 -3.41
C ALA A 235 31.93 -38.80 -3.77
N ILE A 236 31.62 -38.77 -5.07
CA ILE A 236 30.86 -39.80 -5.81
C ILE A 236 30.65 -39.24 -7.23
N VAL A 237 31.45 -39.76 -8.15
CA VAL A 237 31.28 -39.65 -9.60
C VAL A 237 30.95 -41.05 -10.13
N ALA A 238 30.03 -41.07 -11.09
CA ALA A 238 29.85 -42.09 -12.13
C ALA A 238 29.20 -43.44 -11.75
N ALA A 239 27.95 -43.59 -12.18
CA ALA A 239 27.55 -44.78 -12.94
C ALA A 239 26.29 -44.49 -13.78
N ARG A 240 26.47 -44.41 -15.11
CA ARG A 240 25.64 -45.00 -16.18
C ARG A 240 25.55 -44.10 -17.42
N ALA A 241 26.50 -44.33 -18.32
CA ALA A 241 26.30 -44.18 -19.75
C ALA A 241 25.84 -45.52 -20.33
N GLY A 242 24.93 -45.50 -21.30
CA GLY A 242 24.84 -46.55 -22.31
C GLY A 242 23.42 -46.94 -22.75
N ALA A 243 23.11 -46.60 -24.02
CA ALA A 243 22.34 -47.35 -25.02
C ALA A 243 21.15 -46.57 -25.66
N PRO A 244 20.71 -46.90 -26.88
CA PRO A 244 20.97 -46.06 -28.07
C PRO A 244 19.69 -45.51 -28.73
N ALA A 245 19.90 -44.56 -29.64
CA ALA A 245 18.86 -43.88 -30.41
C ALA A 245 18.15 -44.77 -31.44
N SER A 246 16.84 -44.56 -31.56
CA SER A 246 16.02 -44.84 -32.75
C SER A 246 15.02 -43.69 -32.95
N PRO A 247 14.83 -43.15 -34.17
CA PRO A 247 13.73 -42.23 -34.51
C PRO A 247 12.50 -43.07 -34.96
N PRO A 248 11.33 -42.52 -35.37
CA PRO A 248 10.85 -41.13 -35.44
C PRO A 248 9.40 -40.95 -34.90
N ALA A 249 8.92 -39.71 -34.75
CA ALA A 249 7.49 -39.39 -35.00
C ALA A 249 7.26 -37.88 -35.15
N ARG A 250 6.63 -37.49 -36.27
CA ARG A 250 6.08 -36.16 -36.53
C ARG A 250 5.11 -35.75 -35.42
N ALA A 251 5.47 -34.74 -34.64
CA ALA A 251 4.57 -34.11 -33.69
C ALA A 251 3.43 -33.38 -34.43
N ARG A 252 2.20 -33.71 -34.04
CA ARG A 252 0.99 -32.98 -34.40
C ARG A 252 1.10 -31.55 -33.86
N ARG A 253 0.58 -30.57 -34.62
CA ARG A 253 0.35 -29.19 -34.15
C ARG A 253 -0.36 -29.24 -32.78
N PRO A 254 0.12 -28.51 -31.76
CA PRO A 254 -0.63 -28.41 -30.51
C PRO A 254 -1.96 -27.71 -30.80
N GLN A 255 -3.04 -28.29 -30.28
CA GLN A 255 -4.32 -27.60 -30.16
C GLN A 255 -4.07 -26.25 -29.48
N ARG A 256 -4.75 -25.20 -29.97
CA ARG A 256 -4.84 -23.91 -29.29
C ARG A 256 -5.17 -24.18 -27.81
N GLU A 257 -4.20 -23.94 -26.94
CA GLU A 257 -4.45 -23.79 -25.52
C GLU A 257 -5.52 -22.70 -25.37
N SER A 258 -6.59 -23.04 -24.66
CA SER A 258 -7.63 -22.12 -24.23
C SER A 258 -7.01 -20.88 -23.57
N ASP A 259 -7.56 -19.69 -23.86
CA ASP A 259 -7.04 -18.41 -23.40
C ASP A 259 -6.72 -18.43 -21.88
N PRO A 260 -5.48 -18.11 -21.46
CA PRO A 260 -5.10 -18.03 -20.05
C PRO A 260 -5.90 -16.98 -19.26
N GLU A 261 -6.64 -16.10 -19.95
CA GLU A 261 -7.53 -15.10 -19.36
C GLU A 261 -8.72 -15.73 -18.61
N ILE A 262 -9.20 -16.91 -19.05
CA ILE A 262 -10.34 -17.61 -18.41
C ILE A 262 -9.90 -18.26 -17.09
N ALA A 263 -8.68 -18.81 -17.00
CA ALA A 263 -8.15 -19.43 -15.79
C ALA A 263 -7.77 -18.40 -14.70
N LEU A 264 -7.30 -17.22 -15.11
CA LEU A 264 -7.07 -16.10 -14.18
C LEU A 264 -8.39 -15.55 -13.62
N SER A 265 -9.45 -15.48 -14.43
CA SER A 265 -10.77 -15.01 -14.03
C SER A 265 -11.40 -15.81 -12.88
N SER A 266 -11.35 -17.15 -12.93
CA SER A 266 -11.92 -17.99 -11.87
C SER A 266 -11.16 -17.88 -10.55
N SER A 267 -9.82 -17.80 -10.60
CA SER A 267 -9.00 -17.58 -9.41
C SER A 267 -9.24 -16.19 -8.78
N HIS A 268 -9.46 -15.17 -9.62
CA HIS A 268 -9.77 -13.81 -9.16
C HIS A 268 -11.14 -13.73 -8.50
N SER A 269 -12.14 -14.49 -8.95
CA SER A 269 -13.47 -14.55 -8.30
C SER A 269 -13.38 -15.14 -6.90
N ALA A 270 -12.69 -16.28 -6.73
CA ALA A 270 -12.55 -16.93 -5.43
C ALA A 270 -11.73 -16.08 -4.44
N VAL A 271 -10.64 -15.45 -4.90
CA VAL A 271 -9.85 -14.52 -4.09
C VAL A 271 -10.69 -13.29 -3.72
N ARG A 272 -11.47 -12.75 -4.66
CA ARG A 272 -12.38 -11.62 -4.41
C ARG A 272 -13.44 -11.97 -3.37
N GLU A 273 -14.11 -13.11 -3.50
CA GLU A 273 -15.09 -13.59 -2.53
C GLU A 273 -14.48 -13.79 -1.13
N SER A 274 -13.31 -14.42 -1.05
CA SER A 274 -12.58 -14.63 0.21
C SER A 274 -12.19 -13.30 0.88
N LEU A 275 -11.66 -12.36 0.10
CA LEU A 275 -11.29 -11.04 0.61
C LEU A 275 -12.52 -10.25 1.06
N CYS A 276 -13.62 -10.33 0.31
CA CYS A 276 -14.87 -9.69 0.68
C CYS A 276 -15.42 -10.26 1.99
N ALA A 277 -15.39 -11.59 2.15
CA ALA A 277 -15.75 -12.25 3.39
C ALA A 277 -14.82 -11.86 4.56
N GLN A 278 -13.51 -11.69 4.31
CA GLN A 278 -12.56 -11.21 5.32
C GLN A 278 -12.84 -9.76 5.73
N VAL A 279 -13.09 -8.87 4.77
CA VAL A 279 -13.44 -7.48 5.05
C VAL A 279 -14.80 -7.39 5.76
N GLU A 280 -15.78 -8.21 5.39
CA GLU A 280 -17.08 -8.31 6.08
C GLU A 280 -16.93 -8.79 7.52
N ARG A 281 -16.11 -9.83 7.78
CA ARG A 281 -15.80 -10.30 9.14
C ARG A 281 -15.11 -9.23 9.97
N THR A 282 -14.15 -8.54 9.38
CA THR A 282 -13.43 -7.44 10.04
C THR A 282 -14.39 -6.29 10.37
N HIS A 283 -15.28 -5.95 9.42
CA HIS A 283 -16.31 -4.96 9.63
C HIS A 283 -17.30 -5.37 10.73
N ALA A 284 -17.69 -6.65 10.79
CA ALA A 284 -18.53 -7.18 11.86
C ALA A 284 -17.83 -7.11 13.23
N ASN A 285 -16.54 -7.44 13.29
CA ASN A 285 -15.73 -7.33 14.50
C ASN A 285 -15.57 -5.86 14.95
N ALA A 286 -15.41 -4.93 14.02
CA ALA A 286 -15.40 -3.50 14.29
C ALA A 286 -16.78 -3.00 14.78
N MET A 287 -17.89 -3.56 14.30
CA MET A 287 -19.24 -3.27 14.83
C MET A 287 -19.39 -3.67 16.29
N ALA A 288 -18.68 -4.71 16.74
CA ALA A 288 -18.70 -5.14 18.12
C ALA A 288 -17.85 -4.25 19.05
N SER A 289 -17.01 -3.35 18.50
CA SER A 289 -16.00 -2.60 19.26
C SER A 289 -16.32 -1.11 19.48
N ASP A 290 -17.59 -0.68 19.42
CA ASP A 290 -18.03 0.74 19.46
C ASP A 290 -17.37 1.67 18.42
N CYS A 291 -16.58 1.13 17.50
CA CYS A 291 -16.00 1.89 16.40
C CYS A 291 -17.09 2.09 15.34
N PRO A 292 -17.41 3.31 14.87
CA PRO A 292 -18.44 3.52 13.85
C PRO A 292 -18.08 2.74 12.55
N PRO A 293 -18.77 1.63 12.25
CA PRO A 293 -18.29 0.62 11.29
C PRO A 293 -18.33 1.08 9.83
N CYS A 294 -19.10 2.12 9.60
CA CYS A 294 -19.28 2.83 8.35
C CYS A 294 -18.01 3.49 7.76
N ALA A 295 -16.85 3.36 8.40
CA ALA A 295 -15.61 3.97 7.93
C ALA A 295 -14.77 3.08 6.99
N LEU A 296 -14.88 1.74 7.05
CA LEU A 296 -13.90 0.83 6.41
C LEU A 296 -14.04 0.65 4.90
N LEU A 297 -15.19 0.99 4.32
CA LEU A 297 -15.52 0.72 2.92
C LEU A 297 -16.31 1.89 2.30
N ARG A 298 -15.82 3.11 2.51
CA ARG A 298 -16.47 4.29 1.93
C ARG A 298 -16.09 4.40 0.46
N THR A 299 -17.10 4.45 -0.40
CA THR A 299 -16.91 4.90 -1.78
C THR A 299 -17.35 6.34 -1.92
N VAL A 300 -16.76 7.00 -2.91
CA VAL A 300 -17.11 8.37 -3.28
C VAL A 300 -17.78 8.35 -4.65
N ASN A 301 -18.88 9.09 -4.78
CA ASN A 301 -19.47 9.33 -6.09
C ASN A 301 -18.57 10.32 -6.86
N PRO A 302 -18.09 9.98 -8.07
CA PRO A 302 -17.26 10.88 -8.86
C PRO A 302 -17.83 12.31 -8.97
N ASN A 303 -19.14 12.45 -9.14
CA ASN A 303 -19.79 13.74 -9.33
C ASN A 303 -19.66 14.69 -8.10
N ARG A 304 -19.23 14.19 -6.95
CA ARG A 304 -18.98 14.98 -5.72
C ARG A 304 -17.53 15.43 -5.55
N VAL A 305 -16.60 14.89 -6.35
CA VAL A 305 -15.16 15.10 -6.17
C VAL A 305 -14.42 15.32 -7.48
N SER A 306 -15.10 15.26 -8.62
CA SER A 306 -14.56 15.66 -9.90
C SER A 306 -15.33 16.84 -10.47
N ALA A 307 -14.67 17.59 -11.34
CA ALA A 307 -15.26 18.74 -12.01
C ALA A 307 -14.77 18.83 -13.46
N ASN A 308 -15.57 19.41 -14.34
CA ASN A 308 -15.06 19.81 -15.65
C ASN A 308 -14.19 21.07 -15.48
N TYR A 309 -13.01 21.10 -16.11
CA TYR A 309 -12.12 22.27 -16.04
C TYR A 309 -12.75 23.56 -16.58
N THR A 310 -13.78 23.44 -17.43
CA THR A 310 -14.53 24.59 -17.98
C THR A 310 -15.65 25.09 -17.07
N ASP A 311 -15.89 24.43 -15.93
CA ASP A 311 -16.96 24.77 -14.99
C ASP A 311 -16.33 25.33 -13.68
N PRO A 312 -16.14 26.66 -13.58
CA PRO A 312 -15.48 27.26 -12.43
C PRO A 312 -16.27 27.08 -11.12
N ASP A 313 -17.61 27.04 -11.20
CA ASP A 313 -18.46 26.86 -10.03
C ASP A 313 -18.32 25.43 -9.48
N GLN A 314 -18.31 24.43 -10.35
CA GLN A 314 -18.07 23.04 -9.96
C GLN A 314 -16.66 22.85 -9.41
N LEU A 315 -15.65 23.46 -10.04
CA LEU A 315 -14.26 23.44 -9.57
C LEU A 315 -14.12 24.02 -8.17
N ALA A 316 -14.74 25.17 -7.91
CA ALA A 316 -14.75 25.78 -6.59
C ALA A 316 -15.43 24.86 -5.55
N ALA A 317 -16.57 24.27 -5.91
CA ALA A 317 -17.33 23.39 -5.02
C ALA A 317 -16.58 22.13 -4.59
N VAL A 318 -15.70 21.57 -5.44
CA VAL A 318 -14.93 20.34 -5.12
C VAL A 318 -13.49 20.61 -4.70
N SER A 319 -13.02 21.85 -4.79
CA SER A 319 -11.63 22.22 -4.45
C SER A 319 -11.32 21.94 -2.98
N ASP A 320 -12.27 22.25 -2.08
CA ASP A 320 -12.10 22.04 -0.64
C ASP A 320 -11.87 20.57 -0.30
N PHE A 321 -12.55 19.66 -0.99
CA PHE A 321 -12.31 18.23 -0.84
C PHE A 321 -10.84 17.92 -1.09
N TRP A 322 -10.27 18.36 -2.22
CA TRP A 322 -8.88 18.05 -2.62
C TRP A 322 -7.79 18.81 -1.87
N ALA A 323 -8.10 19.97 -1.33
CA ALA A 323 -7.19 20.77 -0.52
C ALA A 323 -7.01 20.20 0.90
N GLN A 324 -8.00 19.46 1.41
CA GLN A 324 -7.97 18.89 2.74
C GLN A 324 -7.33 17.49 2.79
N SER A 325 -6.67 17.22 3.92
CA SER A 325 -6.12 15.91 4.30
C SER A 325 -7.21 14.92 4.75
N SER A 326 -8.28 15.42 5.37
CA SER A 326 -9.43 14.60 5.78
C SER A 326 -10.60 14.82 4.83
N GLY A 327 -11.27 13.75 4.38
CA GLY A 327 -12.54 13.90 3.67
C GLY A 327 -13.70 14.17 4.64
N GLN A 328 -14.64 15.04 4.26
CA GLN A 328 -15.88 15.27 5.01
C GLN A 328 -16.89 14.13 4.80
N LEU A 329 -17.63 13.78 5.86
CA LEU A 329 -18.58 12.65 5.86
C LEU A 329 -19.62 12.72 4.72
N GLU A 330 -19.99 13.92 4.31
CA GLU A 330 -20.98 14.18 3.27
C GLU A 330 -20.56 13.73 1.87
N HIS A 331 -19.28 13.51 1.59
CA HIS A 331 -18.84 13.01 0.28
C HIS A 331 -18.97 11.48 0.15
N PHE A 332 -19.25 10.79 1.26
CA PHE A 332 -19.17 9.34 1.31
C PHE A 332 -20.53 8.66 1.10
N LEU A 333 -20.49 7.52 0.41
CA LEU A 333 -21.58 6.57 0.35
C LEU A 333 -21.21 5.36 1.22
N LEU A 334 -22.15 4.94 2.07
CA LEU A 334 -21.94 3.88 3.04
C LEU A 334 -21.73 2.51 2.38
N SER A 335 -20.84 1.74 3.02
CA SER A 335 -20.41 0.37 2.71
C SER A 335 -21.52 -0.61 2.33
N ARG A 336 -22.74 -0.53 2.90
CA ARG A 336 -23.83 -1.47 2.55
C ARG A 336 -24.13 -1.53 1.06
N ALA A 337 -23.98 -0.40 0.34
CA ALA A 337 -24.10 -0.38 -1.12
C ALA A 337 -22.91 -1.03 -1.82
N VAL A 338 -21.71 -0.91 -1.25
CA VAL A 338 -20.46 -1.52 -1.75
C VAL A 338 -20.53 -3.04 -1.61
N THR A 339 -20.96 -3.55 -0.46
CA THR A 339 -21.14 -4.99 -0.20
C THR A 339 -22.20 -5.59 -1.14
N ALA A 340 -23.32 -4.88 -1.34
CA ALA A 340 -24.34 -5.28 -2.31
C ALA A 340 -23.85 -5.20 -3.77
N SER A 341 -22.98 -4.24 -4.10
CA SER A 341 -22.41 -4.09 -5.45
C SER A 341 -21.25 -5.04 -5.75
N ILE A 342 -20.52 -5.51 -4.72
CA ILE A 342 -19.45 -6.49 -4.90
C ILE A 342 -20.03 -7.81 -5.44
N GLY A 343 -21.28 -8.14 -5.11
CA GLY A 343 -22.04 -9.27 -5.69
C GLY A 343 -22.97 -8.90 -6.86
N GLY A 344 -23.11 -7.61 -7.21
CA GLY A 344 -24.01 -7.13 -8.25
C GLY A 344 -23.23 -6.58 -9.46
N ALA A 345 -23.48 -7.11 -10.65
CA ALA A 345 -22.68 -6.87 -11.87
C ALA A 345 -22.66 -5.42 -12.45
N SER A 346 -23.03 -4.39 -11.70
CA SER A 346 -23.35 -3.05 -12.25
C SER A 346 -22.38 -1.92 -11.92
N ASP A 347 -21.71 -1.95 -10.76
CA ASP A 347 -20.81 -0.85 -10.35
C ASP A 347 -19.34 -1.23 -10.56
N MET A 348 -18.55 -0.29 -11.10
CA MET A 348 -17.09 -0.41 -11.22
C MET A 348 -16.42 0.26 -10.02
N LEU A 349 -15.54 -0.47 -9.34
CA LEU A 349 -14.73 0.06 -8.25
C LEU A 349 -13.37 0.53 -8.78
N VAL A 350 -13.07 1.80 -8.59
CA VAL A 350 -11.84 2.44 -9.08
C VAL A 350 -11.05 2.98 -7.89
N PHE A 351 -9.83 2.50 -7.71
CA PHE A 351 -8.90 3.07 -6.73
C PHE A 351 -8.31 4.37 -7.27
N VAL A 352 -8.31 5.44 -6.48
CA VAL A 352 -7.72 6.72 -6.82
C VAL A 352 -6.51 6.95 -5.92
N SER A 353 -5.32 6.81 -6.49
CA SER A 353 -4.08 7.20 -5.82
C SER A 353 -3.72 8.64 -6.19
N HIS A 354 -3.25 9.42 -5.21
CA HIS A 354 -2.86 10.80 -5.42
C HIS A 354 -1.81 11.27 -4.39
N ALA A 355 -1.04 12.28 -4.77
CA ALA A 355 -0.22 13.02 -3.83
C ALA A 355 -1.07 14.09 -3.11
N TRP A 356 -0.86 14.20 -1.80
CA TRP A 356 -1.61 15.15 -0.97
C TRP A 356 -1.07 16.58 -1.09
N PRO A 357 0.22 16.84 -0.79
CA PRO A 357 0.74 18.19 -0.85
C PRO A 357 0.78 18.70 -2.30
N SER A 358 0.50 19.99 -2.46
CA SER A 358 0.79 20.67 -3.72
C SER A 358 2.29 20.61 -4.00
N PRO A 359 2.71 20.27 -5.22
CA PRO A 359 4.09 20.45 -5.61
C PRO A 359 4.53 21.91 -5.45
N ASP A 360 5.79 22.10 -5.07
CA ASP A 360 6.39 23.45 -5.03
C ASP A 360 6.37 24.08 -6.42
N GLY A 361 5.96 25.35 -6.48
CA GLY A 361 5.87 26.08 -7.74
C GLY A 361 4.80 25.56 -8.70
N PHE A 362 3.82 24.76 -8.24
CA PHE A 362 2.81 24.12 -9.10
C PHE A 362 2.16 25.09 -10.10
N ALA A 363 1.66 26.25 -9.62
CA ALA A 363 0.97 27.22 -10.47
C ALA A 363 1.85 27.76 -11.61
N GLY A 364 3.16 27.91 -11.37
CA GLY A 364 4.11 28.35 -12.39
C GLY A 364 4.41 27.25 -13.41
N ALA A 365 4.74 26.05 -12.93
CA ALA A 365 5.13 24.93 -13.80
C ALA A 365 3.95 24.33 -14.59
N ALA A 366 2.74 24.33 -14.02
CA ALA A 366 1.55 23.86 -14.72
C ALA A 366 1.07 24.87 -15.79
N GLY A 367 1.48 26.14 -15.73
CA GLY A 367 1.14 27.16 -16.73
C GLY A 367 -0.37 27.42 -16.89
N LEU A 368 -1.19 27.00 -15.93
CA LEU A 368 -2.65 27.09 -15.96
C LEU A 368 -3.15 27.88 -14.75
N PRO A 369 -4.25 28.65 -14.88
CA PRO A 369 -4.85 29.40 -13.77
C PRO A 369 -5.67 28.48 -12.84
N LEU A 370 -5.17 27.27 -12.57
CA LEU A 370 -5.80 26.28 -11.70
C LEU A 370 -4.96 26.10 -10.44
N THR A 371 -5.64 26.01 -9.30
CA THR A 371 -5.00 25.47 -8.09
C THR A 371 -4.73 23.98 -8.25
N TYR A 372 -3.81 23.43 -7.46
CA TYR A 372 -3.52 22.00 -7.48
C TYR A 372 -4.78 21.14 -7.19
N ALA A 373 -5.63 21.60 -6.27
CA ALA A 373 -6.90 20.94 -5.96
C ALA A 373 -7.85 20.90 -7.15
N GLN A 374 -7.99 22.01 -7.88
CA GLN A 374 -8.81 22.11 -9.09
C GLN A 374 -8.25 21.24 -10.22
N ALA A 375 -6.93 21.23 -10.41
CA ALA A 375 -6.28 20.35 -11.38
C ALA A 375 -6.57 18.87 -11.08
N LYS A 376 -6.47 18.43 -9.81
CA LYS A 376 -6.86 17.06 -9.40
C LYS A 376 -8.32 16.74 -9.74
N ALA A 377 -9.24 17.66 -9.42
CA ALA A 377 -10.65 17.47 -9.71
C ALA A 377 -10.94 17.35 -11.22
N SER A 378 -10.27 18.16 -12.03
CA SER A 378 -10.37 18.13 -13.50
C SER A 378 -9.78 16.86 -14.09
N GLU A 379 -8.59 16.45 -13.66
CA GLU A 379 -7.96 15.20 -14.07
C GLU A 379 -8.86 14.00 -13.77
N LEU A 380 -9.40 13.93 -12.55
CA LEU A 380 -10.32 12.88 -12.17
C LEU A 380 -11.60 12.89 -13.02
N GLY A 381 -12.13 14.08 -13.34
CA GLY A 381 -13.32 14.25 -14.17
C GLY A 381 -13.11 13.71 -15.58
N ASN A 382 -11.95 14.01 -16.17
CA ASN A 382 -11.56 13.49 -17.48
C ASN A 382 -11.39 11.96 -17.45
N ALA A 383 -10.64 11.43 -16.47
CA ALA A 383 -10.39 10.00 -16.35
C ALA A 383 -11.68 9.20 -16.16
N VAL A 384 -12.58 9.65 -15.27
CA VAL A 384 -13.89 8.99 -15.05
C VAL A 384 -14.78 9.06 -16.30
N SER A 385 -14.74 10.16 -17.05
CA SER A 385 -15.50 10.30 -18.29
C SER A 385 -14.99 9.36 -19.38
N ASP A 386 -13.68 9.20 -19.49
CA ASP A 386 -13.06 8.26 -20.43
C ASP A 386 -13.38 6.80 -20.04
N LEU A 387 -13.34 6.44 -18.75
CA LEU A 387 -13.76 5.12 -18.24
C LEU A 387 -15.22 4.79 -18.56
N ARG A 388 -16.13 5.75 -18.33
CA ARG A 388 -17.55 5.58 -18.65
C ARG A 388 -17.74 5.35 -20.16
N ARG A 389 -16.96 6.02 -21.00
CA ARG A 389 -17.05 5.87 -22.46
C ARG A 389 -16.58 4.51 -22.92
N THR A 390 -15.41 4.05 -22.50
CA THR A 390 -14.85 2.75 -22.92
C THR A 390 -15.73 1.58 -22.53
N ARG A 391 -16.54 1.72 -21.48
CA ARG A 391 -17.48 0.68 -21.00
C ARG A 391 -18.89 0.79 -21.57
N ALA A 392 -19.33 1.99 -21.97
CA ALA A 392 -20.66 2.19 -22.55
C ALA A 392 -20.86 1.41 -23.87
N ASP A 393 -19.77 1.12 -24.58
CA ASP A 393 -19.79 0.37 -25.84
C ASP A 393 -19.96 -1.16 -25.63
N GLY A 394 -19.88 -1.64 -24.39
CA GLY A 394 -20.22 -3.01 -24.04
C GLY A 394 -21.73 -3.17 -23.79
N ALA A 395 -22.33 -4.26 -24.28
CA ALA A 395 -23.76 -4.58 -24.17
C ALA A 395 -24.32 -4.64 -22.72
N GLY A 396 -23.49 -4.44 -21.70
CA GLY A 396 -23.83 -4.52 -20.29
C GLY A 396 -23.92 -3.18 -19.53
N GLY A 397 -23.76 -2.02 -20.19
CA GLY A 397 -24.09 -0.70 -19.60
C GLY A 397 -23.63 -0.49 -18.15
N CYS A 398 -22.33 -0.52 -17.89
CA CYS A 398 -21.82 -0.17 -16.56
C CYS A 398 -22.02 1.34 -16.34
N GLN A 399 -23.10 1.72 -15.64
CA GLN A 399 -23.48 3.13 -15.47
C GLN A 399 -22.82 3.79 -14.26
N ASN A 400 -22.31 3.03 -13.30
CA ASN A 400 -21.86 3.57 -12.02
C ASN A 400 -20.39 3.29 -11.77
N VAL A 401 -19.58 4.34 -11.89
CA VAL A 401 -18.21 4.36 -11.37
C VAL A 401 -18.25 4.78 -9.91
N ARG A 402 -17.59 4.01 -9.04
CA ARG A 402 -17.41 4.27 -7.62
C ARG A 402 -15.93 4.42 -7.33
N LEU A 403 -15.57 5.41 -6.53
CA LEU A 403 -14.17 5.70 -6.23
C LEU A 403 -13.81 5.27 -4.82
N TRP A 404 -12.72 4.54 -4.68
CA TRP A 404 -11.98 4.43 -3.42
C TRP A 404 -10.83 5.44 -3.44
N ILE A 405 -10.87 6.39 -2.53
CA ILE A 405 -9.86 7.43 -2.41
C ILE A 405 -9.27 7.27 -1.02
N ASP A 406 -7.95 7.14 -0.90
CA ASP A 406 -7.23 6.89 0.35
C ASP A 406 -7.77 7.70 1.56
N LYS A 407 -7.93 9.01 1.47
CA LYS A 407 -8.43 9.88 2.55
C LYS A 407 -9.91 9.72 2.88
N ALA A 408 -10.67 9.10 1.99
CA ALA A 408 -12.06 8.75 2.18
C ALA A 408 -12.21 7.36 2.79
N CYS A 409 -11.32 6.44 2.38
CA CYS A 409 -11.35 5.04 2.75
C CYS A 409 -10.54 4.74 4.02
N VAL A 410 -9.55 5.56 4.37
CA VAL A 410 -8.67 5.39 5.53
C VAL A 410 -9.03 6.44 6.58
N ALA A 411 -9.55 6.00 7.73
CA ALA A 411 -9.72 6.91 8.86
C ALA A 411 -8.32 7.34 9.33
N GLN A 412 -8.06 8.65 9.24
CA GLN A 412 -6.77 9.21 9.66
C GLN A 412 -6.63 9.23 11.18
N GLU A 413 -7.75 9.28 11.90
CA GLU A 413 -7.83 9.29 13.35
C GLU A 413 -9.01 8.41 13.82
N PRO A 414 -8.89 7.73 14.98
CA PRO A 414 -7.69 7.64 15.82
C PRO A 414 -6.60 6.71 15.25
N ALA A 415 -5.34 6.88 15.67
CA ALA A 415 -4.18 6.11 15.18
C ALA A 415 -4.36 4.57 15.19
N ALA A 416 -5.09 4.02 16.18
CA ALA A 416 -5.39 2.58 16.22
C ALA A 416 -6.18 2.12 15.00
N MET A 417 -7.17 2.92 14.57
CA MET A 417 -7.93 2.64 13.34
C MET A 417 -7.03 2.77 12.13
N ARG A 418 -6.20 3.82 12.06
CA ARG A 418 -5.25 4.00 10.96
C ARG A 418 -4.42 2.74 10.73
N ASN A 419 -3.85 2.14 11.79
CA ASN A 419 -3.05 0.91 11.65
C ASN A 419 -3.85 -0.26 11.07
N VAL A 420 -5.09 -0.44 11.50
CA VAL A 420 -6.01 -1.44 10.91
C VAL A 420 -6.24 -1.15 9.42
N TYR A 421 -6.40 0.12 9.03
CA TYR A 421 -6.51 0.49 7.62
C TYR A 421 -5.26 0.21 6.81
N LEU A 422 -4.09 0.49 7.39
CA LEU A 422 -2.82 0.23 6.71
C LEU A 422 -2.64 -1.25 6.39
N SER A 423 -3.16 -2.15 7.24
CA SER A 423 -3.14 -3.59 6.95
C SER A 423 -4.12 -4.02 5.84
N TYR A 424 -5.08 -3.18 5.43
CA TYR A 424 -6.07 -3.50 4.39
C TYR A 424 -5.88 -2.74 3.07
N ILE A 425 -4.91 -1.83 3.00
CA ILE A 425 -4.75 -0.97 1.82
C ILE A 425 -4.42 -1.78 0.56
N GLN A 426 -3.64 -2.85 0.72
CA GLN A 426 -3.31 -3.76 -0.37
C GLN A 426 -4.57 -4.45 -0.88
N GLU A 427 -5.46 -4.86 0.00
CA GLU A 427 -6.73 -5.52 -0.28
C GLU A 427 -7.65 -4.60 -1.08
N PHE A 428 -7.75 -3.31 -0.72
CA PHE A 428 -8.51 -2.33 -1.50
C PHE A 428 -7.95 -2.17 -2.92
N ILE A 429 -6.63 -2.12 -3.06
CA ILE A 429 -5.97 -2.05 -4.37
C ILE A 429 -6.27 -3.31 -5.20
N LEU A 430 -6.22 -4.48 -4.58
CA LEU A 430 -6.49 -5.78 -5.22
C LEU A 430 -7.96 -5.95 -5.65
N LEU A 431 -8.88 -5.49 -4.81
CA LEU A 431 -10.33 -5.55 -5.05
C LEU A 431 -10.80 -4.57 -6.12
N SER A 432 -10.04 -3.50 -6.36
CA SER A 432 -10.38 -2.52 -7.38
C SER A 432 -10.34 -3.14 -8.77
N ASP A 433 -11.30 -2.77 -9.59
CA ASP A 433 -11.36 -3.20 -10.99
C ASP A 433 -10.33 -2.43 -11.81
N GLU A 434 -10.19 -1.13 -11.54
CA GLU A 434 -9.28 -0.21 -12.21
C GLU A 434 -8.62 0.75 -11.21
N MET A 435 -7.55 1.42 -11.63
CA MET A 435 -6.87 2.44 -10.83
C MET A 435 -6.74 3.73 -11.63
N ILE A 436 -6.96 4.88 -10.98
CA ILE A 436 -6.59 6.20 -11.49
C ILE A 436 -5.47 6.74 -10.60
N ALA A 437 -4.34 7.10 -11.20
CA ALA A 437 -3.27 7.83 -10.53
C ALA A 437 -3.36 9.31 -10.92
N LEU A 438 -3.74 10.18 -9.98
CA LEU A 438 -3.64 11.63 -10.13
C LEU A 438 -2.19 12.02 -9.89
N LEU A 439 -1.42 12.16 -10.97
CA LEU A 439 0.03 12.02 -10.94
C LEU A 439 0.72 13.37 -11.19
N PRO A 440 0.99 14.20 -10.15
CA PRO A 440 1.93 15.31 -10.28
C PRO A 440 3.38 14.79 -10.33
N TRP A 441 4.33 15.67 -10.66
CA TRP A 441 5.76 15.29 -10.66
C TRP A 441 6.29 14.84 -9.28
N THR A 442 5.69 15.28 -8.17
CA THR A 442 6.08 14.82 -6.81
C THR A 442 5.44 13.50 -6.38
N TYR A 443 4.64 12.85 -7.25
CA TYR A 443 3.93 11.62 -6.90
C TYR A 443 4.89 10.51 -6.44
N PHE A 444 5.98 10.28 -7.17
CA PHE A 444 6.97 9.26 -6.85
C PHE A 444 7.95 9.65 -5.75
N GLU A 445 7.85 10.87 -5.21
CA GLU A 445 8.60 11.25 -4.01
C GLU A 445 7.96 10.68 -2.74
N ARG A 446 6.73 10.13 -2.80
CA ARG A 446 6.04 9.56 -1.63
C ARG A 446 6.01 8.03 -1.69
N ILE A 447 6.47 7.38 -0.61
CA ILE A 447 6.53 5.91 -0.54
C ILE A 447 5.16 5.25 -0.65
N TRP A 448 4.11 5.86 -0.09
CA TRP A 448 2.73 5.41 -0.23
C TRP A 448 2.28 5.35 -1.70
N CYS A 449 2.48 6.44 -2.44
CA CYS A 449 2.08 6.53 -3.84
C CYS A 449 2.86 5.53 -4.73
N MET A 450 4.14 5.32 -4.45
CA MET A 450 4.95 4.29 -5.11
C MET A 450 4.43 2.88 -4.82
N PHE A 451 4.13 2.60 -3.55
CA PHE A 451 3.62 1.31 -3.11
C PHE A 451 2.29 1.00 -3.80
N GLU A 452 1.32 1.91 -3.74
CA GLU A 452 0.00 1.76 -4.36
C GLU A 452 0.09 1.46 -5.86
N TRP A 453 0.92 2.24 -6.57
CA TRP A 453 1.20 2.07 -8.00
C TRP A 453 1.76 0.68 -8.31
N ALA A 454 2.83 0.30 -7.62
CA ALA A 454 3.51 -0.96 -7.89
C ALA A 454 2.66 -2.17 -7.48
N CYS A 455 1.93 -2.08 -6.37
CA CYS A 455 1.08 -3.16 -5.87
C CYS A 455 -0.10 -3.41 -6.82
N PHE A 456 -0.73 -2.35 -7.35
CA PHE A 456 -1.77 -2.48 -8.36
C PHE A 456 -1.24 -3.19 -9.62
N LEU A 457 -0.10 -2.75 -10.16
CA LEU A 457 0.50 -3.35 -11.37
C LEU A 457 1.08 -4.76 -11.13
N ALA A 458 1.49 -5.07 -9.91
CA ALA A 458 1.86 -6.42 -9.50
C ALA A 458 0.66 -7.37 -9.51
N ALA A 459 -0.56 -6.85 -9.30
CA ALA A 459 -1.78 -7.64 -9.31
C ALA A 459 -2.52 -7.67 -10.65
N LYS A 460 -2.58 -6.52 -11.33
CA LYS A 460 -3.41 -6.30 -12.52
C LYS A 460 -2.53 -6.12 -13.77
N GLN A 461 -3.18 -6.05 -14.92
CA GLN A 461 -2.52 -5.68 -16.17
C GLN A 461 -2.34 -4.15 -16.26
N PRO A 462 -1.26 -3.65 -16.89
CA PRO A 462 -1.02 -2.21 -17.02
C PRO A 462 -2.12 -1.41 -17.73
N ARG A 463 -2.95 -2.07 -18.55
CA ARG A 463 -4.08 -1.42 -19.21
C ARG A 463 -5.17 -0.92 -18.25
N TYR A 464 -5.25 -1.46 -17.04
CA TYR A 464 -6.26 -1.08 -16.03
C TYR A 464 -5.83 0.07 -15.10
N LEU A 465 -4.60 0.59 -15.26
CA LEU A 465 -4.13 1.77 -14.54
C LEU A 465 -4.18 2.97 -15.47
N HIS A 466 -4.91 4.02 -15.10
CA HIS A 466 -5.05 5.28 -15.84
C HIS A 466 -4.22 6.37 -15.18
N VAL A 467 -3.29 6.97 -15.93
CA VAL A 467 -2.50 8.11 -15.45
C VAL A 467 -3.20 9.40 -15.86
N ALA A 468 -3.67 10.15 -14.87
CA ALA A 468 -4.36 11.41 -15.04
C ALA A 468 -3.42 12.55 -14.62
N CYS A 469 -2.78 13.17 -15.62
CA CYS A 469 -1.82 14.24 -15.45
C CYS A 469 -1.86 15.27 -16.60
N GLU A 470 -2.92 15.35 -17.39
CA GLU A 470 -2.98 16.21 -18.59
C GLU A 470 -2.79 17.71 -18.31
N PHE A 471 -3.38 18.24 -17.24
CA PHE A 471 -3.20 19.59 -16.73
C PHE A 471 -1.94 19.76 -15.88
N MET A 472 -1.26 18.66 -15.52
CA MET A 472 -0.08 18.65 -14.66
C MET A 472 1.21 18.32 -15.41
N LEU A 473 1.11 17.83 -16.64
CA LEU A 473 2.21 17.44 -17.53
C LEU A 473 2.22 18.39 -18.73
N THR A 474 2.95 19.48 -18.55
CA THR A 474 3.22 20.50 -19.55
C THR A 474 4.65 20.36 -20.05
N HIS A 475 5.00 21.15 -21.07
CA HIS A 475 6.39 21.25 -21.54
C HIS A 475 7.33 21.65 -20.38
N ASP A 476 6.90 22.58 -19.54
CA ASP A 476 7.72 23.13 -18.45
C ASP A 476 7.86 22.17 -17.26
N SER A 477 6.84 21.34 -17.00
CA SER A 477 6.87 20.37 -15.90
C SER A 477 7.42 18.99 -16.30
N ALA A 478 7.46 18.64 -17.60
CA ALA A 478 7.98 17.34 -18.05
C ALA A 478 9.40 17.00 -17.52
N PRO A 479 10.37 17.94 -17.47
CA PRO A 479 11.67 17.67 -16.85
C PRO A 479 11.59 17.27 -15.38
N MET A 480 10.58 17.76 -14.64
CA MET A 480 10.37 17.43 -13.23
C MET A 480 9.89 15.98 -13.08
N TYR A 481 9.01 15.48 -13.97
CA TYR A 481 8.63 14.06 -13.99
C TYR A 481 9.81 13.16 -14.31
N VAL A 482 10.63 13.55 -15.30
CA VAL A 482 11.84 12.80 -15.67
C VAL A 482 12.75 12.64 -14.46
N ARG A 483 13.00 13.75 -13.75
CA ARG A 483 13.81 13.75 -12.54
C ARG A 483 13.19 12.86 -11.45
N ALA A 484 11.90 13.03 -11.15
CA ALA A 484 11.24 12.26 -10.10
C ALA A 484 11.28 10.76 -10.36
N ILE A 485 11.15 10.32 -11.63
CA ILE A 485 11.23 8.90 -11.99
C ILE A 485 12.68 8.40 -11.96
N ARG A 486 13.63 9.19 -12.49
CA ARG A 486 15.07 8.85 -12.44
C ARG A 486 15.54 8.63 -11.00
N ASP A 487 15.19 9.56 -10.12
CA ASP A 487 15.65 9.64 -8.74
C ASP A 487 14.77 8.84 -7.77
N LEU A 488 13.73 8.14 -8.27
CA LEU A 488 12.83 7.32 -7.46
C LEU A 488 13.64 6.34 -6.60
N SER A 489 13.45 6.43 -5.28
CA SER A 489 14.14 5.62 -4.27
C SER A 489 13.25 5.41 -3.05
N VAL A 490 13.10 4.18 -2.58
CA VAL A 490 12.36 3.82 -1.37
C VAL A 490 13.03 4.41 -0.13
N GLU A 491 14.35 4.41 -0.09
CA GLU A 491 15.14 4.97 1.01
C GLU A 491 14.87 6.48 1.17
N HIS A 492 14.93 7.22 0.06
CA HIS A 492 14.83 8.69 0.07
C HIS A 492 13.40 9.23 -0.04
N ALA A 493 12.42 8.39 -0.37
CA ALA A 493 11.05 8.83 -0.52
C ALA A 493 10.47 9.38 0.78
N HIS A 494 9.75 10.48 0.69
CA HIS A 494 9.03 11.09 1.79
C HIS A 494 7.93 10.18 2.34
N CYS A 495 7.83 10.13 3.67
CA CYS A 495 6.80 9.42 4.39
C CYS A 495 6.29 10.32 5.51
N THR A 496 5.02 10.75 5.43
CA THR A 496 4.44 11.71 6.39
C THR A 496 4.47 11.19 7.83
N VAL A 497 4.27 9.88 8.00
CA VAL A 497 4.37 9.19 9.29
C VAL A 497 5.55 8.23 9.21
N ALA A 498 6.62 8.49 9.96
CA ALA A 498 7.85 7.72 9.87
C ALA A 498 7.65 6.20 10.12
N ALA A 499 6.74 5.83 11.02
CA ALA A 499 6.40 4.44 11.31
C ALA A 499 5.81 3.68 10.10
N ASP A 500 5.05 4.35 9.23
CA ASP A 500 4.47 3.73 8.04
C ASP A 500 5.55 3.22 7.08
N ARG A 501 6.74 3.84 7.07
CA ARG A 501 7.86 3.38 6.25
C ARG A 501 8.23 1.94 6.55
N LEU A 502 8.29 1.56 7.83
CA LEU A 502 8.68 0.20 8.22
C LEU A 502 7.67 -0.82 7.71
N ILE A 503 6.37 -0.50 7.84
CA ILE A 503 5.26 -1.32 7.33
C ILE A 503 5.37 -1.46 5.81
N LEU A 504 5.51 -0.35 5.09
CA LEU A 504 5.60 -0.34 3.64
C LEU A 504 6.82 -1.09 3.11
N VAL A 505 8.00 -0.93 3.75
CA VAL A 505 9.21 -1.67 3.36
C VAL A 505 9.03 -3.17 3.60
N ALA A 506 8.39 -3.57 4.70
CA ALA A 506 8.06 -4.97 4.93
C ALA A 506 7.11 -5.53 3.86
N MET A 507 6.06 -4.77 3.49
CA MET A 507 5.13 -5.15 2.41
C MET A 507 5.81 -5.20 1.03
N ILE A 508 6.76 -4.30 0.77
CA ILE A 508 7.58 -4.34 -0.45
C ILE A 508 8.40 -5.64 -0.47
N ASN A 509 9.07 -5.99 0.62
CA ASN A 509 9.88 -7.20 0.70
C ASN A 509 9.04 -8.48 0.63
N SER A 510 7.77 -8.45 1.06
CA SER A 510 6.87 -9.61 0.94
C SER A 510 6.28 -9.79 -0.47
N SER A 511 6.24 -8.73 -1.29
CA SER A 511 5.61 -8.74 -2.61
C SER A 511 6.60 -8.71 -3.79
N PHE A 512 7.81 -8.22 -3.55
CA PHE A 512 8.84 -8.01 -4.56
C PHE A 512 10.14 -8.73 -4.17
N ARG A 513 10.95 -9.09 -5.16
CA ARG A 513 12.19 -9.85 -4.92
C ARG A 513 13.21 -9.08 -4.08
N SER A 514 13.19 -7.75 -4.16
CA SER A 514 14.01 -6.84 -3.37
C SER A 514 13.49 -5.41 -3.53
N VAL A 515 13.94 -4.49 -2.68
CA VAL A 515 13.69 -3.05 -2.82
C VAL A 515 14.17 -2.52 -4.19
N ALA A 516 15.35 -2.92 -4.64
CA ALA A 516 15.87 -2.52 -5.95
C ALA A 516 14.99 -3.05 -7.12
N ALA A 517 14.43 -4.26 -6.98
CA ALA A 517 13.50 -4.80 -7.97
C ALA A 517 12.17 -4.02 -7.98
N PHE A 518 11.67 -3.64 -6.80
CA PHE A 518 10.51 -2.75 -6.67
C PHE A 518 10.73 -1.39 -7.35
N GLU A 519 11.86 -0.73 -7.07
CA GLU A 519 12.19 0.57 -7.67
C GLU A 519 12.31 0.47 -9.19
N LEU A 520 13.01 -0.55 -9.70
CA LEU A 520 13.09 -0.80 -11.14
C LEU A 520 11.70 -1.00 -11.75
N PHE A 521 10.85 -1.80 -11.10
CA PHE A 521 9.48 -2.04 -11.56
C PHE A 521 8.67 -0.74 -11.63
N ALA A 522 8.72 0.08 -10.57
CA ALA A 522 8.04 1.36 -10.51
C ALA A 522 8.54 2.33 -11.60
N LYS A 523 9.86 2.48 -11.76
CA LYS A 523 10.48 3.36 -12.78
C LYS A 523 10.05 2.99 -14.19
N VAL A 524 10.19 1.71 -14.56
CA VAL A 524 9.90 1.23 -15.92
C VAL A 524 8.42 1.36 -16.25
N THR A 525 7.54 1.02 -15.30
CA THR A 525 6.09 1.14 -15.51
C THR A 525 5.64 2.59 -15.57
N ALA A 526 6.23 3.50 -14.78
CA ALA A 526 5.97 4.94 -14.83
C ALA A 526 6.28 5.51 -16.22
N VAL A 527 7.47 5.24 -16.76
CA VAL A 527 7.87 5.69 -18.11
C VAL A 527 6.88 5.20 -19.18
N ALA A 528 6.55 3.90 -19.15
CA ALA A 528 5.64 3.31 -20.14
C ALA A 528 4.22 3.91 -20.08
N LEU A 529 3.67 4.09 -18.88
CA LEU A 529 2.31 4.58 -18.68
C LEU A 529 2.20 6.09 -18.94
N LEU A 530 3.21 6.87 -18.60
CA LEU A 530 3.28 8.29 -18.98
C LEU A 530 3.42 8.45 -20.50
N ALA A 531 4.23 7.63 -21.16
CA ALA A 531 4.32 7.65 -22.62
C ALA A 531 2.97 7.33 -23.29
N ARG A 532 2.21 6.38 -22.74
CA ARG A 532 0.83 6.11 -23.19
C ARG A 532 -0.06 7.33 -23.01
N THR A 533 0.00 7.99 -21.86
CA THR A 533 -0.78 9.21 -21.60
C THR A 533 -0.40 10.35 -22.55
N THR A 534 0.88 10.59 -22.80
CA THR A 534 1.32 11.60 -23.78
C THR A 534 0.92 11.24 -25.20
N ALA A 535 0.94 9.96 -25.58
CA ALA A 535 0.41 9.52 -26.88
C ALA A 535 -1.09 9.81 -26.98
N LYS A 536 -1.88 9.58 -25.93
CA LYS A 536 -3.31 9.97 -25.90
C LYS A 536 -3.51 11.48 -26.04
N GLN A 537 -2.61 12.29 -25.48
CA GLN A 537 -2.64 13.76 -25.56
C GLN A 537 -2.20 14.31 -26.92
N ALA A 538 -1.20 13.71 -27.57
CA ALA A 538 -0.70 14.12 -28.89
C ALA A 538 -1.81 14.12 -29.96
N GLY A 539 -2.76 13.19 -29.83
CA GLY A 539 -3.97 13.17 -30.64
C GLY A 539 -4.79 14.46 -30.54
N ARG A 540 -4.77 15.15 -29.39
CA ARG A 540 -5.50 16.40 -29.12
C ARG A 540 -4.67 17.62 -29.52
N SER A 541 -3.46 17.75 -28.96
CA SER A 541 -2.62 18.95 -29.11
C SER A 541 -1.83 19.00 -30.41
N GLY A 542 -1.50 17.85 -31.01
CA GLY A 542 -0.64 17.74 -32.19
C GLY A 542 0.85 17.87 -31.86
N VAL A 543 1.21 17.88 -30.58
CA VAL A 543 2.59 18.00 -30.12
C VAL A 543 3.13 16.59 -29.84
N ASP A 544 4.01 16.10 -30.71
CA ASP A 544 4.67 14.80 -30.58
C ASP A 544 5.95 14.86 -29.71
N GLU A 545 6.38 16.06 -29.29
CA GLU A 545 7.68 16.30 -28.64
C GLU A 545 7.87 15.53 -27.32
N PHE A 546 6.78 15.25 -26.59
CA PHE A 546 6.86 14.53 -25.32
C PHE A 546 7.28 13.06 -25.46
N ALA A 547 7.06 12.43 -26.61
CA ALA A 547 7.42 11.03 -26.81
C ALA A 547 8.94 10.81 -26.64
N GLN A 548 9.74 11.76 -27.13
CA GLN A 548 11.19 11.69 -27.08
C GLN A 548 11.74 11.73 -25.65
N THR A 549 11.09 12.50 -24.77
CA THR A 549 11.45 12.60 -23.34
C THR A 549 11.43 11.22 -22.66
N TRP A 550 10.39 10.43 -22.91
CA TRP A 550 10.26 9.09 -22.31
C TRP A 550 11.20 8.07 -22.95
N VAL A 551 11.48 8.20 -24.24
CA VAL A 551 12.47 7.37 -24.94
C VAL A 551 13.86 7.56 -24.33
N GLU A 552 14.27 8.80 -24.10
CA GLU A 552 15.57 9.13 -23.50
C GLU A 552 15.70 8.59 -22.08
N LEU A 553 14.66 8.79 -21.26
CA LEU A 553 14.63 8.24 -19.91
C LEU A 553 14.67 6.70 -19.91
N ALA A 554 13.98 6.03 -20.85
CA ALA A 554 14.06 4.57 -20.99
C ALA A 554 15.49 4.10 -21.35
N VAL A 555 16.22 4.85 -22.19
CA VAL A 555 17.63 4.56 -22.50
C VAL A 555 18.50 4.74 -21.25
N GLU A 556 18.31 5.83 -20.52
CA GLU A 556 19.04 6.13 -19.29
C GLU A 556 18.85 5.02 -18.22
N LEU A 557 17.62 4.53 -18.07
CA LEU A 557 17.26 3.42 -17.19
C LEU A 557 17.71 2.05 -17.71
N LYS A 558 18.52 2.01 -18.78
CA LYS A 558 19.05 0.79 -19.41
C LYS A 558 17.94 -0.17 -19.86
N GLN A 559 16.84 0.37 -20.39
CA GLN A 559 15.71 -0.39 -20.97
C GLN A 559 15.62 -0.20 -22.49
N PRO A 560 16.58 -0.72 -23.28
CA PRO A 560 16.62 -0.49 -24.73
C PRO A 560 15.40 -1.05 -25.47
N ARG A 561 14.82 -2.17 -24.99
CA ARG A 561 13.60 -2.75 -25.58
C ARG A 561 12.39 -1.84 -25.37
N LEU A 562 12.24 -1.26 -24.17
CA LEU A 562 11.20 -0.27 -23.92
C LEU A 562 11.41 0.97 -24.79
N ALA A 563 12.64 1.50 -24.84
CA ALA A 563 12.94 2.66 -25.69
C ALA A 563 12.62 2.41 -27.17
N ALA A 564 12.91 1.20 -27.69
CA ALA A 564 12.55 0.82 -29.06
C ALA A 564 11.02 0.77 -29.26
N ALA A 565 10.28 0.15 -28.35
CA ALA A 565 8.83 0.08 -28.41
C ALA A 565 8.17 1.48 -28.28
N LEU A 566 8.76 2.38 -27.48
CA LEU A 566 8.33 3.78 -27.37
C LEU A 566 8.51 4.55 -28.69
N ARG A 567 9.63 4.34 -29.39
CA ARG A 567 9.87 4.94 -30.72
C ARG A 567 8.91 4.43 -31.80
N ALA A 568 8.31 3.25 -31.62
CA ALA A 568 7.33 2.71 -32.55
C ALA A 568 5.96 3.40 -32.46
N ALA A 569 5.78 4.35 -31.53
CA ALA A 569 4.57 5.16 -31.47
C ALA A 569 4.54 6.16 -32.64
N GLU A 570 3.51 6.09 -33.48
CA GLU A 570 3.36 6.91 -34.68
C GLU A 570 2.16 7.85 -34.55
N CYS A 571 2.15 8.67 -33.50
CA CYS A 571 1.01 9.51 -33.12
C CYS A 571 0.50 10.40 -34.27
N ALA A 572 1.39 11.12 -34.98
CA ALA A 572 1.02 11.89 -36.16
C ALA A 572 0.32 11.04 -37.24
N ARG A 573 0.83 9.83 -37.52
CA ARG A 573 0.26 8.93 -38.53
C ARG A 573 -1.12 8.43 -38.11
N TRP A 574 -1.27 7.96 -36.87
CA TRP A 574 -2.55 7.49 -36.33
C TRP A 574 -3.59 8.60 -36.34
N ARG A 575 -3.20 9.83 -36.01
CA ARG A 575 -4.09 11.00 -36.07
C ARG A 575 -4.56 11.27 -37.49
N ALA A 576 -3.65 11.30 -38.46
CA ALA A 576 -4.00 11.49 -39.87
C ALA A 576 -4.97 10.41 -40.39
N GLN A 577 -4.68 9.14 -40.09
CA GLN A 577 -5.54 8.01 -40.48
C GLN A 577 -6.92 8.09 -39.85
N SER A 578 -6.99 8.48 -38.58
CA SER A 578 -8.26 8.58 -37.85
C SER A 578 -9.14 9.73 -38.38
N LEU A 579 -8.53 10.85 -38.78
CA LEU A 579 -9.25 11.95 -39.43
C LEU A 579 -9.82 11.56 -40.80
N VAL A 580 -9.05 10.81 -41.59
CA VAL A 580 -9.53 10.26 -42.89
C VAL A 580 -10.69 9.30 -42.66
N HIS A 581 -10.54 8.37 -41.70
CA HIS A 581 -11.58 7.41 -41.37
C HIS A 581 -12.87 8.10 -40.90
N ALA A 582 -12.81 9.07 -39.98
CA ALA A 582 -14.00 9.80 -39.54
C ALA A 582 -14.72 10.54 -40.67
N SER A 583 -13.99 10.99 -41.68
CA SER A 583 -14.56 11.68 -42.85
C SER A 583 -15.32 10.72 -43.77
N SER A 584 -14.90 9.45 -43.86
CA SER A 584 -15.56 8.45 -44.73
C SER A 584 -16.86 7.88 -44.15
N TRP A 585 -17.14 8.07 -42.87
CA TRP A 585 -18.36 7.58 -42.21
C TRP A 585 -19.59 8.49 -42.42
N LEU A 586 -19.43 9.65 -43.06
CA LEU A 586 -20.57 10.50 -43.40
C LEU A 586 -21.33 9.87 -44.57
N PRO A 587 -22.61 9.49 -44.39
CA PRO A 587 -23.42 9.02 -45.50
C PRO A 587 -23.49 10.13 -46.54
N GLU A 588 -23.13 9.82 -47.79
CA GLU A 588 -23.25 10.73 -48.94
C GLU A 588 -24.69 11.30 -49.08
N SER A 589 -25.67 10.56 -48.57
CA SER A 589 -27.09 10.95 -48.51
C SER A 589 -27.38 12.12 -47.57
N THR A 590 -26.54 12.40 -46.57
CA THR A 590 -26.72 13.54 -45.64
C THR A 590 -26.38 14.88 -46.29
N PHE A 591 -25.65 14.87 -47.42
CA PHE A 591 -25.21 16.06 -48.15
C PHE A 591 -25.92 16.27 -49.51
N ARG A 592 -26.92 15.46 -49.88
CA ARG A 592 -27.77 15.76 -51.05
C ARG A 592 -28.59 17.03 -50.76
N LYS A 593 -28.04 18.16 -51.16
CA LYS A 593 -28.69 19.47 -51.25
C LYS A 593 -30.00 19.34 -52.04
N THR A 594 -31.09 19.84 -51.45
CA THR A 594 -32.15 20.47 -52.23
C THR A 594 -31.52 21.53 -53.14
N PRO A 595 -31.87 21.59 -54.43
CA PRO A 595 -31.23 22.51 -55.36
C PRO A 595 -31.56 23.95 -54.97
N THR A 596 -30.59 24.68 -54.44
CA THR A 596 -30.66 26.13 -54.29
C THR A 596 -29.87 26.76 -55.43
N THR A 597 -30.59 27.55 -56.21
CA THR A 597 -30.13 28.33 -57.35
C THR A 597 -28.96 29.25 -57.00
N ALA A 598 -28.08 29.41 -57.98
CA ALA A 598 -26.81 30.12 -57.96
C ALA A 598 -26.88 31.58 -57.49
N ALA A 599 -25.86 32.02 -56.73
CA ALA A 599 -25.07 33.24 -57.00
C ALA A 599 -23.98 33.47 -55.92
N ALA A 600 -22.89 34.11 -56.36
CA ALA A 600 -21.88 34.87 -55.60
C ALA A 600 -20.66 34.14 -54.99
N ALA A 601 -19.60 34.11 -55.81
CA ALA A 601 -18.29 34.77 -55.62
C ALA A 601 -17.44 34.55 -54.34
N ALA A 602 -16.15 34.33 -54.63
CA ALA A 602 -15.04 34.04 -53.74
C ALA A 602 -14.61 35.20 -52.81
N VAL A 603 -14.17 34.86 -51.59
CA VAL A 603 -13.28 35.67 -50.73
C VAL A 603 -12.36 34.72 -49.95
N PRO A 604 -11.04 34.98 -49.83
CA PRO A 604 -10.11 34.14 -49.08
C PRO A 604 -10.03 34.50 -47.58
N ASN A 605 -9.73 33.47 -46.77
CA ASN A 605 -9.60 33.52 -45.32
C ASN A 605 -8.45 34.41 -44.83
N ALA A 606 -8.77 35.37 -43.96
CA ALA A 606 -7.84 35.96 -43.00
C ALA A 606 -8.51 35.99 -41.62
N LEU A 607 -7.93 35.27 -40.65
CA LEU A 607 -8.34 35.25 -39.25
C LEU A 607 -7.67 36.45 -38.54
N CYS A 608 -8.46 37.47 -38.19
CA CYS A 608 -8.07 38.52 -37.25
C CYS A 608 -8.80 38.33 -35.91
N LEU A 609 -8.04 38.43 -34.82
CA LEU A 609 -8.49 38.48 -33.42
C LEU A 609 -9.32 39.76 -33.17
N PRO A 610 -10.34 39.77 -32.29
CA PRO A 610 -11.03 41.01 -31.94
C PRO A 610 -10.36 41.70 -30.75
N GLY A 611 -9.85 42.91 -31.01
CA GLY A 611 -9.67 43.97 -30.01
C GLY A 611 -10.98 44.74 -29.82
N GLY A 612 -11.17 45.28 -28.61
CA GLY A 612 -12.45 45.84 -28.14
C GLY A 612 -12.86 47.20 -28.69
N GLY A 613 -14.09 47.61 -28.38
CA GLY A 613 -14.60 48.96 -28.61
C GLY A 613 -16.13 49.07 -28.64
N SER A 614 -16.71 49.31 -27.45
CA SER A 614 -17.77 50.29 -27.13
C SER A 614 -18.91 50.68 -28.10
N THR A 615 -20.11 50.72 -27.48
CA THR A 615 -21.28 51.64 -27.60
C THR A 615 -22.35 51.48 -28.70
N ASP A 616 -23.57 51.29 -28.18
CA ASP A 616 -24.87 51.84 -28.53
C ASP A 616 -25.50 51.59 -29.91
N SER A 617 -26.52 50.73 -29.92
CA SER A 617 -27.80 51.04 -30.57
C SER A 617 -28.90 50.09 -30.09
N VAL A 618 -29.94 50.67 -29.49
CA VAL A 618 -31.26 50.06 -29.23
C VAL A 618 -31.99 49.91 -30.58
N GLY A 619 -32.49 48.71 -30.88
CA GLY A 619 -33.27 48.46 -32.09
C GLY A 619 -33.92 47.09 -32.14
N GLU A 620 -35.22 47.09 -31.80
CA GLU A 620 -36.33 46.25 -32.28
C GLU A 620 -36.18 44.72 -32.39
N GLY A 621 -37.12 44.03 -31.72
CA GLY A 621 -37.23 42.59 -31.67
C GLY A 621 -37.61 41.94 -33.00
N GLY A 622 -36.69 41.12 -33.51
CA GLY A 622 -37.00 40.00 -34.41
C GLY A 622 -37.06 38.70 -33.62
N CYS A 623 -38.15 37.94 -33.76
CA CYS A 623 -38.21 36.55 -33.33
C CYS A 623 -37.01 35.79 -33.93
N PRO A 624 -36.21 35.04 -33.14
CA PRO A 624 -35.17 34.19 -33.71
C PRO A 624 -35.85 33.11 -34.55
N GLY A 625 -35.72 33.21 -35.87
CA GLY A 625 -36.04 32.10 -36.77
C GLY A 625 -35.26 30.85 -36.34
N PRO A 626 -35.72 29.63 -36.70
CA PRO A 626 -35.07 28.38 -36.31
C PRO A 626 -33.64 28.35 -36.83
N SER A 627 -32.70 28.80 -36.00
CA SER A 627 -31.29 28.95 -36.33
C SER A 627 -30.64 27.58 -36.46
N ASP A 628 -29.93 27.38 -37.56
CA ASP A 628 -28.80 26.47 -37.83
C ASP A 628 -28.22 25.65 -36.65
N ALA A 629 -29.02 24.78 -36.02
CA ALA A 629 -28.53 23.82 -35.03
C ALA A 629 -27.90 22.58 -35.68
N ARG A 630 -28.13 22.35 -36.98
CA ARG A 630 -27.67 21.16 -37.70
C ARG A 630 -26.15 21.10 -37.97
N PRO A 631 -25.45 22.20 -38.31
CA PRO A 631 -23.99 22.15 -38.55
C PRO A 631 -23.20 21.72 -37.30
N ARG A 632 -23.64 22.15 -36.10
CA ARG A 632 -22.94 21.87 -34.84
C ARG A 632 -22.99 20.39 -34.42
N VAL A 633 -24.08 19.68 -34.70
CA VAL A 633 -24.20 18.25 -34.34
C VAL A 633 -23.26 17.40 -35.18
N VAL A 634 -23.13 17.69 -36.48
CA VAL A 634 -22.22 16.97 -37.38
C VAL A 634 -20.76 17.22 -37.00
N GLU A 635 -20.39 18.45 -36.68
CA GLU A 635 -19.03 18.79 -36.23
C GLU A 635 -18.66 18.10 -34.91
N LEU A 636 -19.58 18.07 -33.94
CA LEU A 636 -19.37 17.36 -32.67
C LEU A 636 -19.25 15.85 -32.86
N TRP A 637 -20.04 15.27 -33.75
CA TRP A 637 -19.96 13.85 -34.10
C TRP A 637 -18.64 13.50 -34.77
N GLN A 638 -18.22 14.29 -35.77
CA GLN A 638 -16.94 14.13 -36.44
C GLN A 638 -15.79 14.22 -35.44
N ARG A 639 -15.81 15.22 -34.54
CA ARG A 639 -14.79 15.38 -33.50
C ARG A 639 -14.70 14.19 -32.56
N ARG A 640 -15.83 13.53 -32.29
CA ARG A 640 -15.88 12.34 -31.43
C ARG A 640 -15.35 11.10 -32.13
N SER A 641 -15.77 10.85 -33.38
CA SER A 641 -15.47 9.61 -34.09
C SER A 641 -13.98 9.43 -34.43
N TRP A 642 -13.27 10.49 -34.85
CA TRP A 642 -11.83 10.35 -35.12
C TRP A 642 -11.04 10.15 -33.83
N ARG A 643 -11.45 10.78 -32.71
CA ARG A 643 -10.74 10.64 -31.44
C ARG A 643 -10.84 9.22 -30.91
N ASP A 644 -12.01 8.60 -31.00
CA ASP A 644 -12.18 7.22 -30.56
C ASP A 644 -11.35 6.26 -31.45
N ALA A 645 -11.32 6.47 -32.77
CA ALA A 645 -10.43 5.74 -33.68
C ALA A 645 -8.94 5.91 -33.34
N TYR A 646 -8.51 7.13 -33.00
CA TYR A 646 -7.14 7.42 -32.58
C TYR A 646 -6.77 6.70 -31.30
N LEU A 647 -7.64 6.72 -30.29
CA LEU A 647 -7.41 6.05 -29.00
C LEU A 647 -7.29 4.53 -29.18
N ILE A 648 -8.05 3.94 -30.11
CA ILE A 648 -7.89 2.52 -30.48
C ILE A 648 -6.49 2.24 -31.02
N CYS A 649 -5.92 3.12 -31.85
CA CYS A 649 -4.54 2.97 -32.32
C CYS A 649 -3.53 3.01 -31.17
N VAL A 650 -3.68 3.97 -30.25
CA VAL A 650 -2.80 4.10 -29.07
C VAL A 650 -2.89 2.85 -28.19
N ASP A 651 -4.11 2.38 -27.89
CA ASP A 651 -4.30 1.21 -27.04
C ASP A 651 -3.78 -0.08 -27.72
N ARG A 652 -3.91 -0.21 -29.06
CA ARG A 652 -3.31 -1.32 -29.82
C ARG A 652 -1.78 -1.30 -29.77
N TRP A 653 -1.15 -0.16 -29.96
CA TRP A 653 0.30 -0.02 -29.83
C TRP A 653 0.74 -0.38 -28.41
N PHE A 654 0.07 0.15 -27.39
CA PHE A 654 0.46 -0.12 -26.00
C PHE A 654 0.31 -1.61 -25.67
N THR A 655 -0.81 -2.23 -26.04
CA THR A 655 -1.07 -3.66 -25.77
C THR A 655 -0.14 -4.57 -26.59
N GLY A 656 0.20 -4.19 -27.83
CA GLY A 656 1.04 -4.99 -28.72
C GLY A 656 2.53 -4.87 -28.44
N GLU A 657 3.04 -3.67 -28.16
CA GLU A 657 4.47 -3.38 -28.11
C GLU A 657 5.00 -3.20 -26.67
N ILE A 658 4.20 -2.59 -25.78
CA ILE A 658 4.65 -2.15 -24.46
C ILE A 658 4.27 -3.15 -23.36
N GLU A 659 3.01 -3.57 -23.32
CA GLU A 659 2.47 -4.45 -22.29
C GLU A 659 3.25 -5.78 -22.16
N PRO A 660 3.66 -6.46 -23.24
CA PRO A 660 4.46 -7.68 -23.12
C PRO A 660 5.80 -7.45 -22.40
N LEU A 661 6.44 -6.30 -22.62
CA LEU A 661 7.68 -5.92 -21.94
C LEU A 661 7.44 -5.66 -20.44
N LEU A 662 6.33 -5.00 -20.10
CA LEU A 662 5.97 -4.77 -18.70
C LEU A 662 5.64 -6.08 -17.97
N LEU A 663 5.01 -7.05 -18.64
CA LEU A 663 4.77 -8.38 -18.09
C LEU A 663 6.07 -9.18 -17.88
N GLU A 664 7.07 -9.02 -18.75
CA GLU A 664 8.40 -9.59 -18.55
C GLU A 664 9.10 -8.97 -17.33
N ILE A 665 9.05 -7.65 -17.20
CA ILE A 665 9.60 -6.91 -16.05
C ILE A 665 8.88 -7.31 -14.75
N LYS A 666 7.56 -7.50 -14.79
CA LYS A 666 6.76 -8.02 -13.68
C LYS A 666 7.27 -9.38 -13.19
N LYS A 667 7.48 -10.35 -14.09
CA LYS A 667 8.00 -11.69 -13.72
C LYS A 667 9.39 -11.64 -13.07
N ARG A 668 10.21 -10.66 -13.48
CA ARG A 668 11.55 -10.45 -12.93
C ARG A 668 11.55 -9.75 -11.59
N CYS A 669 10.60 -8.86 -11.31
CA CYS A 669 10.66 -8.00 -10.13
C CYS A 669 9.69 -8.42 -9.01
N VAL A 670 8.55 -8.99 -9.36
CA VAL A 670 7.47 -9.37 -8.43
C VAL A 670 7.63 -10.84 -8.03
N LEU A 671 7.36 -11.14 -6.76
CA LEU A 671 7.31 -12.53 -6.29
C LEU A 671 6.07 -13.26 -6.86
N PRO A 672 6.17 -14.57 -7.16
CA PRO A 672 5.01 -15.36 -7.59
C PRO A 672 3.83 -15.22 -6.62
N ALA A 673 2.59 -15.29 -7.12
CA ALA A 673 1.39 -15.19 -6.29
C ALA A 673 1.36 -16.19 -5.13
N GLU A 674 1.83 -17.41 -5.36
CA GLU A 674 1.92 -18.49 -4.38
C GLU A 674 2.86 -18.19 -3.21
N ARG A 675 3.86 -17.31 -3.41
CA ARG A 675 4.83 -16.90 -2.40
C ARG A 675 4.50 -15.57 -1.75
N ARG A 676 3.44 -14.90 -2.21
CA ARG A 676 2.97 -13.69 -1.56
C ARG A 676 2.10 -14.16 -0.41
N PRO A 677 2.46 -13.90 0.86
CA PRO A 677 1.50 -14.07 1.92
C PRO A 677 0.29 -13.20 1.54
N LEU A 678 -0.87 -13.82 1.29
CA LEU A 678 -2.12 -13.12 1.48
C LEU A 678 -2.00 -12.61 2.91
N ALA A 679 -1.99 -11.29 3.10
CA ALA A 679 -1.77 -10.71 4.41
C ALA A 679 -2.94 -11.08 5.33
N ALA A 680 -2.95 -12.31 5.83
CA ALA A 680 -3.39 -12.60 7.16
C ALA A 680 -2.31 -12.02 8.07
N LEU A 681 -2.27 -10.68 8.15
CA LEU A 681 -1.95 -10.05 9.40
C LEU A 681 -3.08 -10.48 10.33
N GLU A 682 -2.93 -11.67 10.92
CA GLU A 682 -3.76 -12.09 12.05
C GLU A 682 -3.50 -11.03 13.12
N LEU A 683 -4.42 -10.06 13.21
CA LEU A 683 -4.51 -9.22 14.38
C LEU A 683 -4.67 -10.18 15.56
N PRO A 684 -3.79 -10.17 16.56
CA PRO A 684 -3.83 -11.14 17.65
C PRO A 684 -5.22 -11.11 18.32
N ASP A 685 -5.76 -12.28 18.63
CA ASP A 685 -7.11 -12.55 19.19
C ASP A 685 -7.41 -11.90 20.57
N GLY A 686 -6.65 -10.89 21.00
CA GLY A 686 -6.73 -10.27 22.33
C GLY A 686 -7.32 -8.86 22.40
N ALA A 687 -7.83 -8.28 21.30
CA ALA A 687 -8.46 -6.96 21.33
C ALA A 687 -9.91 -7.03 21.86
N HIS A 688 -10.09 -7.39 23.13
CA HIS A 688 -11.36 -7.18 23.81
C HIS A 688 -11.52 -5.70 24.17
N SER A 689 -12.64 -5.09 23.73
CA SER A 689 -13.03 -3.73 24.09
C SER A 689 -13.07 -3.54 25.61
N PRO A 690 -12.64 -2.38 26.14
CA PRO A 690 -12.95 -2.01 27.52
C PRO A 690 -14.47 -1.92 27.69
N THR A 691 -14.97 -2.41 28.81
CA THR A 691 -16.40 -2.39 29.13
C THR A 691 -16.96 -0.96 29.22
N PRO A 692 -18.27 -0.74 28.91
CA PRO A 692 -18.87 0.59 28.75
C PRO A 692 -18.90 1.50 29.99
N ALA A 693 -18.39 1.03 31.13
CA ALA A 693 -18.51 1.74 32.41
C ALA A 693 -17.59 2.98 32.53
N HIS A 694 -16.57 3.13 31.67
CA HIS A 694 -15.59 4.21 31.80
C HIS A 694 -15.86 5.50 31.01
N PHE A 695 -16.84 5.53 30.10
CA PHE A 695 -17.12 6.72 29.28
C PHE A 695 -18.13 7.70 29.89
N ALA A 696 -18.87 7.32 30.92
CA ALA A 696 -19.93 8.14 31.50
C ALA A 696 -19.40 9.30 32.38
N GLU A 697 -18.18 9.23 32.92
CA GLU A 697 -17.71 10.23 33.90
C GLU A 697 -16.96 11.42 33.29
N HIS A 698 -16.48 11.34 32.04
CA HIS A 698 -15.70 12.43 31.43
C HIS A 698 -16.49 13.43 30.58
N SER A 699 -17.78 13.16 30.28
CA SER A 699 -18.59 14.05 29.42
C SER A 699 -19.40 15.13 30.16
N ALA A 700 -19.32 15.20 31.49
CA ALA A 700 -20.16 16.11 32.29
C ALA A 700 -19.48 17.43 32.72
N GLN A 701 -18.21 17.66 32.41
CA GLN A 701 -17.48 18.83 32.90
C GLN A 701 -16.70 19.59 31.82
N THR A 702 -17.36 20.11 30.80
CA THR A 702 -16.90 21.34 30.09
C THR A 702 -17.93 21.79 29.06
N LEU A 703 -18.95 22.54 29.48
CA LEU A 703 -19.69 23.43 28.58
C LEU A 703 -19.99 24.75 29.31
N SER A 704 -19.17 25.76 29.03
CA SER A 704 -19.51 27.18 29.23
C SER A 704 -19.69 27.82 27.85
N PRO A 705 -20.74 28.62 27.61
CA PRO A 705 -21.04 29.13 26.28
C PRO A 705 -20.29 30.44 26.00
N SER A 706 -19.61 30.51 24.85
CA SER A 706 -19.18 31.78 24.24
C SER A 706 -20.09 32.10 23.05
N PRO A 707 -20.62 33.34 22.93
CA PRO A 707 -21.53 33.73 21.86
C PRO A 707 -20.77 34.35 20.69
N ARG A 708 -21.11 33.92 19.46
CA ARG A 708 -21.26 34.72 18.22
C ARG A 708 -20.94 33.87 16.98
N ARG A 709 -21.98 33.44 16.26
CA ARG A 709 -21.91 33.33 14.79
C ARG A 709 -23.20 33.86 14.18
N LYS A 710 -23.02 34.79 13.24
CA LYS A 710 -24.08 35.49 12.51
C LYS A 710 -24.68 34.56 11.46
N SER A 711 -26.00 34.65 11.36
CA SER A 711 -26.89 34.02 10.39
C SER A 711 -26.58 34.45 8.95
N TYR A 712 -26.55 33.48 8.05
CA TYR A 712 -26.85 33.64 6.62
C TYR A 712 -27.96 32.65 6.27
N ALA A 713 -29.21 33.05 6.51
CA ALA A 713 -30.39 32.33 6.06
C ALA A 713 -31.36 33.31 5.40
N SER A 714 -31.22 33.53 4.10
CA SER A 714 -32.33 33.91 3.22
C SER A 714 -31.95 33.73 1.76
N ARG A 715 -32.45 32.65 1.15
CA ARG A 715 -32.82 32.55 -0.28
C ARG A 715 -33.25 31.12 -0.53
N PHE A 716 -34.56 30.89 -0.56
CA PHE A 716 -35.31 30.18 -1.60
C PHE A 716 -36.74 29.98 -1.10
N ARG A 717 -37.64 30.85 -1.58
CA ARG A 717 -39.08 30.62 -1.59
C ARG A 717 -39.50 30.39 -3.04
N ARG A 718 -40.48 29.48 -3.20
CA ARG A 718 -41.36 29.20 -4.35
C ARG A 718 -40.94 28.06 -5.28
N ALA A 719 -41.51 26.89 -5.05
CA ALA A 719 -42.36 26.20 -6.03
C ALA A 719 -43.39 25.31 -5.30
N THR A 720 -44.58 25.26 -5.89
CA THR A 720 -45.90 24.80 -5.40
C THR A 720 -46.04 23.27 -5.35
N PRO A 721 -46.99 22.68 -4.59
CA PRO A 721 -47.08 21.24 -4.37
C PRO A 721 -47.98 20.57 -5.41
N LEU A 722 -47.66 19.32 -5.77
CA LEU A 722 -48.53 18.44 -6.55
C LEU A 722 -48.82 17.18 -5.75
N THR A 723 -50.10 17.05 -5.42
CA THR A 723 -50.77 15.96 -4.72
C THR A 723 -50.70 14.66 -5.52
N LEU A 724 -50.42 13.52 -4.87
CA LEU A 724 -50.96 12.23 -5.33
C LEU A 724 -50.99 11.18 -4.19
N ALA A 725 -52.23 10.83 -3.86
CA ALA A 725 -52.81 9.68 -3.17
C ALA A 725 -51.88 8.60 -2.58
N LEU A 726 -51.99 8.44 -1.26
CA LEU A 726 -51.73 7.21 -0.53
C LEU A 726 -52.94 6.27 -0.68
N ALA A 727 -52.71 5.08 -1.24
CA ALA A 727 -53.53 3.91 -1.00
C ALA A 727 -52.83 3.08 0.07
N GLY A 728 -53.53 2.87 1.20
CA GLY A 728 -53.00 2.16 2.35
C GLY A 728 -52.97 0.65 2.16
N VAL A 729 -52.09 0.01 2.93
CA VAL A 729 -52.34 -1.29 3.56
C VAL A 729 -51.64 -1.28 4.92
N ASP A 730 -52.44 -1.56 5.93
CA ASP A 730 -52.12 -1.75 7.34
C ASP A 730 -51.67 -3.19 7.56
N VAL A 731 -50.59 -3.42 8.33
CA VAL A 731 -50.37 -4.72 8.99
C VAL A 731 -49.64 -4.47 10.32
N SER A 732 -50.38 -4.80 11.38
CA SER A 732 -49.97 -5.08 12.77
C SER A 732 -48.77 -5.99 12.92
#